data_AF-A0A182SNQ1-F1
#
_entry.id   AF-A0A182SNQ1-F1
#
_cell.length_a   1.000
_cell.length_b   1.000
_cell.length_c   1.000
_cell.angle_alpha   90.00
_cell.angle_beta   90.00
_cell.angle_gamma   90.00
#
_symmetry.space_group_name_H-M   'P 1'
#
loop_
_entity.id
_entity.type
_entity.pdbx_description
1 polymer ?
#
loop_
_entity_poly.entity_id
_entity_poly.type
_entity_poly.pdbx_seq_one_letter_code
_entity_poly.pdbx_strand_id
1 'polypeptide(L)'
;MVGNERFSFQKTVQCLARVLAMIKPTPWEKVQTLFKYCPQENAAGVFCLDARAQDAVIALGLYFLESGYQYSKEIIPYLLRLAKALPKAVWIDDVKPNKIDKIPTAEKFSFCLNSLLSDIAVGCPEHRDEIILNQVEVLTVLTNMIKGSKESSTLPPIILCKATVPLLLGLSRSMGRYAACEPPLLCRLFPKDEILVVKSAETPLSSDAKDSTSVSQFRSIIPRSMSGSLSMDAGETEKSINSSRKKLSSFYSVPYDPTTYFFAKYGSSFNQFPNMRFCDSLEKNDRLQFPINHLQTIFALAKKLLTKETLEHLDEQAGDIYALNQIKPYGYKSFSETINLVMVTLLREILQNQTDLPTPFTKDVQEFVKRLFLIGQTELQNKQHDALDRVRDPSNIVVNKYKINVMANAACVDLLVWAIGDETEADKLCSRLYQKLNSVLGHKVVMDHMPLLMVCLEGLGKLAQKFPNIAGTSISYLRDFLVDPSPILTKLHVQSQAQTKKDKENAPFRIVVQGSDFKAFDHSTKPKGLTKSAQEAFEALRDAAIENLSIALRAAHALDQYCVPALVANVSNRLFTAEKQESESSLVSLNIIVMLGHVAVALKDTPKTTNNILQFFIQRFCKVPSEQNVLIVDQLGCMIISKCEPQVFEEIMKMFSRVTVQAASLAYSTNPEQRKSYHHVSDAVVNALANIAANIQGELEMLDLLGKLLELFVQIGLEAERSSDNTSGAQKASSSAGNLGMLIPVIAVLVRRLPPIKNPKQRLHKLFKDFWLYCV
;
A
#
# COMPACT_ATOMS: atom_id res chain seq x y z
N MET A 1 12.17 -5.25 38.53
CA MET A 1 13.21 -4.23 38.27
C MET A 1 12.94 -3.58 36.92
N VAL A 2 12.26 -2.42 36.94
CA VAL A 2 12.00 -1.58 35.77
C VAL A 2 13.24 -0.71 35.56
N GLY A 3 14.12 -1.14 34.66
CA GLY A 3 15.35 -0.42 34.32
C GLY A 3 15.04 0.86 33.55
N ASN A 4 15.82 1.89 33.83
CA ASN A 4 15.66 3.29 33.45
C ASN A 4 15.87 3.53 31.93
N GLU A 5 14.97 3.07 31.05
CA GLU A 5 15.03 3.30 29.58
C GLU A 5 14.75 4.77 29.16
N ARG A 6 14.59 5.69 30.13
CA ARG A 6 14.37 7.12 29.86
C ARG A 6 15.61 7.89 29.39
N PHE A 7 16.82 7.37 29.59
CA PHE A 7 18.07 8.09 29.30
C PHE A 7 19.04 7.26 28.44
N SER A 8 18.67 6.97 27.18
CA SER A 8 19.63 6.43 26.21
C SER A 8 20.41 7.55 25.51
N PHE A 9 21.70 7.33 25.24
CA PHE A 9 22.54 8.27 24.49
C PHE A 9 21.88 8.62 23.14
N GLN A 10 21.41 7.60 22.41
CA GLN A 10 20.67 7.74 21.17
C GLN A 10 19.55 8.79 21.24
N LYS A 11 18.60 8.63 22.18
CA LYS A 11 17.46 9.56 22.31
C LYS A 11 17.91 10.97 22.67
N THR A 12 18.94 11.08 23.51
CA THR A 12 19.48 12.37 23.96
C THR A 12 20.07 13.15 22.78
N VAL A 13 20.92 12.52 21.97
CA VAL A 13 21.60 13.20 20.86
C VAL A 13 20.62 13.48 19.70
N GLN A 14 19.65 12.59 19.44
CA GLN A 14 18.58 12.85 18.46
C GLN A 14 17.66 13.99 18.88
N CYS A 15 17.31 14.09 20.17
CA CYS A 15 16.53 15.21 20.70
C CYS A 15 17.32 16.53 20.56
N LEU A 16 18.61 16.53 20.92
CA LEU A 16 19.50 17.68 20.75
C LEU A 16 19.52 18.15 19.28
N ALA A 17 19.72 17.23 18.33
CA ALA A 17 19.73 17.53 16.90
C ALA A 17 18.45 18.24 16.44
N ARG A 18 17.28 17.75 16.85
CA ARG A 18 15.99 18.36 16.46
C ARG A 18 15.74 19.70 17.14
N VAL A 19 16.16 19.87 18.39
CA VAL A 19 16.06 21.16 19.09
C VAL A 19 16.94 22.20 18.40
N LEU A 20 18.18 21.82 18.04
CA LEU A 20 19.08 22.70 17.29
C LEU A 20 18.49 23.06 15.91
N ALA A 21 17.89 22.10 15.20
CA ALA A 21 17.31 22.32 13.88
C ALA A 21 16.17 23.34 13.85
N MET A 22 15.49 23.56 14.98
CA MET A 22 14.43 24.58 15.10
C MET A 22 14.97 26.01 15.22
N ILE A 23 16.27 26.19 15.48
CA ILE A 23 16.90 27.51 15.59
C ILE A 23 17.25 28.01 14.18
N LYS A 24 16.80 29.22 13.82
CA LYS A 24 17.01 29.79 12.47
C LYS A 24 17.63 31.19 12.55
N PRO A 25 18.93 31.37 12.22
CA PRO A 25 19.96 30.33 11.99
C PRO A 25 20.47 29.73 13.30
N THR A 26 20.89 28.46 13.28
CA THR A 26 21.50 27.81 14.45
C THR A 26 22.93 28.31 14.65
N PRO A 27 23.38 28.75 15.84
CA PRO A 27 24.79 29.12 16.06
C PRO A 27 25.75 27.93 15.87
N TRP A 28 26.86 28.14 15.16
CA TRP A 28 27.81 27.07 14.83
C TRP A 28 28.41 26.41 16.08
N GLU A 29 28.68 27.15 17.15
CA GLU A 29 29.26 26.58 18.39
C GLU A 29 28.36 25.49 18.99
N LYS A 30 27.03 25.65 18.82
CA LYS A 30 26.05 24.66 19.28
C LYS A 30 26.03 23.43 18.37
N VAL A 31 26.10 23.63 17.05
CA VAL A 31 26.19 22.54 16.06
C VAL A 31 27.51 21.79 16.19
N GLN A 32 28.61 22.50 16.46
CA GLN A 32 29.94 21.94 16.67
C GLN A 32 29.96 20.97 17.85
N THR A 33 29.12 21.18 18.87
CA THR A 33 28.97 20.23 19.98
C THR A 33 28.41 18.89 19.48
N LEU A 34 27.39 18.91 18.61
CA LEU A 34 26.86 17.71 17.97
C LEU A 34 27.91 17.06 17.05
N PHE A 35 28.60 17.87 16.24
CA PHE A 35 29.62 17.43 15.30
C PHE A 35 30.83 16.76 15.99
N LYS A 36 31.24 17.25 17.18
CA LYS A 36 32.34 16.68 17.97
C LYS A 36 32.06 15.27 18.49
N TYR A 37 30.79 14.87 18.61
CA TYR A 37 30.44 13.49 18.97
C TYR A 37 30.59 12.51 17.80
N CYS A 38 30.65 13.01 16.55
CA CYS A 38 30.83 12.18 15.38
C CYS A 38 32.28 11.63 15.33
N PRO A 39 32.47 10.38 14.88
CA PRO A 39 33.76 9.71 14.88
C PRO A 39 34.76 10.47 13.99
N GLN A 40 36.03 10.45 14.41
CA GLN A 40 37.17 11.02 13.68
C GLN A 40 38.12 9.89 13.27
N GLU A 41 38.93 10.15 12.24
CA GLU A 41 39.99 9.22 11.85
C GLU A 41 41.07 9.17 12.92
N ASN A 42 41.56 7.95 13.20
CA ASN A 42 42.78 7.78 13.97
C ASN A 42 44.02 8.21 13.16
N ALA A 43 45.21 8.15 13.77
CA ALA A 43 46.47 8.51 13.10
C ALA A 43 46.76 7.70 11.81
N ALA A 44 46.10 6.55 11.62
CA ALA A 44 46.21 5.72 10.44
C ALA A 44 45.14 6.03 9.36
N GLY A 45 44.31 7.07 9.56
CA GLY A 45 43.24 7.43 8.63
C GLY A 45 42.02 6.52 8.70
N VAL A 46 41.81 5.80 9.82
CA VAL A 46 40.75 4.80 9.98
C VAL A 46 39.73 5.26 11.02
N PHE A 47 38.45 5.17 10.68
CA PHE A 47 37.35 5.40 11.61
C PHE A 47 37.10 4.18 12.50
N CYS A 48 36.91 4.42 13.79
CA CYS A 48 36.40 3.43 14.74
C CYS A 48 34.91 3.70 15.01
N LEU A 49 34.06 2.71 14.76
CA LEU A 49 32.61 2.83 14.86
C LEU A 49 32.08 1.94 15.98
N ASP A 50 31.79 2.57 17.11
CA ASP A 50 31.02 2.01 18.22
C ASP A 50 29.53 2.40 18.10
N ALA A 51 28.68 2.03 19.06
CA ALA A 51 27.26 2.36 18.99
C ALA A 51 27.00 3.88 19.08
N ARG A 52 27.78 4.61 19.89
CA ARG A 52 27.60 6.06 20.12
C ARG A 52 28.03 6.88 18.90
N ALA A 53 29.13 6.50 18.27
CA ALA A 53 29.62 7.10 17.04
C ALA A 53 28.57 7.02 15.93
N GLN A 54 27.91 5.87 15.79
CA GLN A 54 26.83 5.68 14.82
C GLN A 54 25.64 6.58 15.14
N ASP A 55 25.15 6.58 16.39
CA ASP A 55 24.03 7.42 16.82
C ASP A 55 24.32 8.92 16.64
N ALA A 56 25.56 9.37 16.86
CA ALA A 56 25.98 10.75 16.66
C ALA A 56 25.92 11.17 15.18
N VAL A 57 26.36 10.31 14.26
CA VAL A 57 26.27 10.58 12.81
C VAL A 57 24.82 10.65 12.35
N ILE A 58 23.95 9.74 12.83
CA ILE A 58 22.53 9.79 12.52
C ILE A 58 21.89 11.07 13.04
N ALA A 59 22.22 11.48 14.28
CA ALA A 59 21.72 12.73 14.83
C ALA A 59 22.21 13.96 14.06
N LEU A 60 23.47 13.99 13.60
CA LEU A 60 23.97 15.04 12.72
C LEU A 60 23.16 15.10 11.41
N GLY A 61 22.85 13.95 10.81
CA GLY A 61 21.99 13.85 9.64
C GLY A 61 20.57 14.36 9.87
N LEU A 62 19.94 14.01 11.00
CA LEU A 62 18.62 14.50 11.37
C LEU A 62 18.62 16.03 11.56
N TYR A 63 19.63 16.58 12.22
CA TYR A 63 19.82 18.03 12.32
C TYR A 63 19.91 18.65 10.91
N PHE A 64 20.76 18.09 10.04
CA PHE A 64 20.99 18.64 8.71
C PHE A 64 19.71 18.68 7.87
N LEU A 65 18.94 17.59 7.85
CA LEU A 65 17.66 17.51 7.13
C LEU A 65 16.59 18.45 7.73
N GLU A 66 16.37 18.39 9.06
CA GLU A 66 15.29 19.18 9.69
C GLU A 66 15.60 20.68 9.80
N SER A 67 16.88 21.08 9.75
CA SER A 67 17.30 22.49 9.82
C SER A 67 17.16 23.23 8.49
N GLY A 68 16.84 22.52 7.40
CA GLY A 68 16.86 23.04 6.04
C GLY A 68 18.27 23.15 5.47
N TYR A 69 19.11 22.13 5.67
CA TYR A 69 20.46 22.00 5.10
C TYR A 69 21.47 23.06 5.54
N GLN A 70 21.38 23.54 6.79
CA GLN A 70 22.37 24.48 7.36
C GLN A 70 23.76 23.82 7.48
N TYR A 71 24.83 24.59 7.26
CA TYR A 71 26.23 24.12 7.34
C TYR A 71 26.59 23.00 6.36
N SER A 72 26.08 23.10 5.12
CA SER A 72 26.37 22.13 4.06
C SER A 72 27.86 22.00 3.75
N LYS A 73 28.64 23.09 3.85
CA LYS A 73 30.09 23.14 3.58
C LYS A 73 30.92 22.31 4.56
N GLU A 74 30.44 22.11 5.78
CA GLU A 74 31.14 21.35 6.82
C GLU A 74 30.59 19.92 6.93
N ILE A 75 29.26 19.77 6.85
CA ILE A 75 28.58 18.49 7.11
C ILE A 75 28.69 17.54 5.92
N ILE A 76 28.46 18.01 4.67
CA ILE A 76 28.46 17.14 3.49
C ILE A 76 29.85 16.51 3.27
N PRO A 77 30.97 17.26 3.25
CA PRO A 77 32.29 16.66 3.07
C PRO A 77 32.66 15.64 4.14
N TYR A 78 32.24 15.87 5.39
CA TYR A 78 32.41 14.92 6.47
C TYR A 78 31.67 13.60 6.21
N LEU A 79 30.38 13.68 5.85
CA LEU A 79 29.56 12.49 5.57
C LEU A 79 30.10 11.69 4.38
N LEU A 80 30.54 12.37 3.31
CA LEU A 80 31.14 11.74 2.13
C LEU A 80 32.48 11.07 2.44
N ARG A 81 33.33 11.70 3.25
CA ARG A 81 34.60 11.12 3.70
C ARG A 81 34.38 9.88 4.56
N LEU A 82 33.42 9.94 5.50
CA LEU A 82 33.03 8.81 6.34
C LEU A 82 32.51 7.64 5.48
N ALA A 83 31.59 7.91 4.54
CA ALA A 83 31.05 6.89 3.63
C ALA A 83 32.16 6.20 2.82
N LYS A 84 33.10 6.99 2.28
CA LYS A 84 34.25 6.48 1.51
C LYS A 84 35.19 5.60 2.35
N ALA A 85 35.32 5.89 3.63
CA ALA A 85 36.20 5.17 4.55
C ALA A 85 35.55 3.93 5.20
N LEU A 86 34.23 3.74 5.07
CA LEU A 86 33.52 2.60 5.66
C LEU A 86 34.12 1.22 5.33
N PRO A 87 34.58 0.92 4.10
CA PRO A 87 35.18 -0.38 3.78
C PRO A 87 36.43 -0.71 4.61
N LYS A 88 37.09 0.30 5.18
CA LYS A 88 38.30 0.17 6.02
C LYS A 88 38.02 0.43 7.51
N ALA A 89 36.79 0.77 7.89
CA ALA A 89 36.45 1.14 9.25
C ALA A 89 36.53 -0.06 10.22
N VAL A 90 36.89 0.22 11.47
CA VAL A 90 36.93 -0.78 12.55
C VAL A 90 35.59 -0.76 13.29
N TRP A 91 34.91 -1.90 13.34
CA TRP A 91 33.61 -2.06 13.99
C TRP A 91 33.74 -2.64 15.40
N ILE A 92 33.29 -1.88 16.39
CA ILE A 92 33.34 -2.26 17.81
C ILE A 92 31.96 -2.81 18.22
N ASP A 93 31.94 -4.03 18.77
CA ASP A 93 30.70 -4.67 19.22
C ASP A 93 30.35 -4.23 20.65
N ASP A 94 29.42 -3.29 20.80
CA ASP A 94 28.90 -2.89 22.10
C ASP A 94 27.64 -3.71 22.50
N VAL A 95 27.64 -4.21 23.74
CA VAL A 95 26.68 -5.19 24.25
C VAL A 95 25.33 -4.55 24.63
N LYS A 96 24.36 -4.65 23.72
CA LYS A 96 23.06 -5.36 23.87
C LYS A 96 22.28 -5.11 22.58
N PRO A 97 22.10 -6.13 21.71
CA PRO A 97 21.33 -5.93 20.50
C PRO A 97 19.91 -5.48 20.85
N ASN A 98 19.44 -4.46 20.14
CA ASN A 98 18.04 -4.09 20.19
C ASN A 98 17.23 -5.34 19.84
N LYS A 99 16.23 -5.71 20.64
CA LYS A 99 15.51 -7.01 20.49
C LYS A 99 14.86 -7.21 19.10
N ILE A 100 14.74 -6.11 18.35
CA ILE A 100 14.08 -6.03 17.05
C ILE A 100 15.09 -6.23 15.90
N ASP A 101 16.35 -5.86 16.09
CA ASP A 101 17.37 -5.86 15.04
C ASP A 101 17.83 -7.28 14.75
N LYS A 102 17.74 -7.69 13.48
CA LYS A 102 18.16 -9.01 13.00
C LYS A 102 19.34 -8.95 12.04
N ILE A 103 19.65 -7.77 11.52
CA ILE A 103 20.78 -7.54 10.61
C ILE A 103 22.04 -7.09 11.37
N PRO A 104 23.25 -7.32 10.83
CA PRO A 104 24.49 -6.81 11.40
C PRO A 104 24.52 -5.29 11.50
N THR A 105 25.21 -4.77 12.53
CA THR A 105 25.37 -3.33 12.79
C THR A 105 25.93 -2.58 11.58
N ALA A 106 26.91 -3.15 10.88
CA ALA A 106 27.50 -2.55 9.68
C ALA A 106 26.48 -2.37 8.54
N GLU A 107 25.57 -3.32 8.35
CA GLU A 107 24.48 -3.19 7.36
C GLU A 107 23.50 -2.10 7.76
N LYS A 108 23.09 -2.07 9.03
CA LYS A 108 22.17 -1.06 9.57
C LYS A 108 22.72 0.35 9.39
N PHE A 109 23.98 0.58 9.77
CA PHE A 109 24.59 1.89 9.65
C PHE A 109 24.80 2.30 8.19
N SER A 110 25.30 1.39 7.35
CA SER A 110 25.47 1.64 5.91
C SER A 110 24.13 2.01 5.25
N PHE A 111 23.04 1.31 5.60
CA PHE A 111 21.70 1.65 5.13
C PHE A 111 21.26 3.05 5.57
N CYS A 112 21.40 3.39 6.85
CA CYS A 112 20.99 4.70 7.36
C CYS A 112 21.82 5.85 6.78
N LEU A 113 23.15 5.71 6.71
CA LEU A 113 24.04 6.73 6.15
C LEU A 113 23.76 6.97 4.66
N ASN A 114 23.56 5.91 3.88
CA ASN A 114 23.29 6.07 2.46
C ASN A 114 21.84 6.50 2.17
N SER A 115 20.87 6.18 3.03
CA SER A 115 19.55 6.81 2.99
C SER A 115 19.62 8.32 3.25
N LEU A 116 20.41 8.76 4.23
CA LEU A 116 20.69 10.17 4.47
C LEU A 116 21.31 10.84 3.24
N LEU A 117 22.35 10.23 2.66
CA LEU A 117 23.00 10.77 1.46
C LEU A 117 22.03 10.87 0.27
N SER A 118 21.17 9.87 0.06
CA SER A 118 20.13 9.94 -0.98
C SER A 118 19.10 11.04 -0.71
N ASP A 119 18.67 11.25 0.54
CA ASP A 119 17.78 12.36 0.92
C ASP A 119 18.47 13.72 0.68
N ILE A 120 19.77 13.85 0.99
CA ILE A 120 20.56 15.06 0.72
C ILE A 120 20.70 15.29 -0.79
N ALA A 121 20.95 14.26 -1.60
CA ALA A 121 21.13 14.40 -3.05
C ALA A 121 19.88 14.95 -3.77
N VAL A 122 18.70 14.73 -3.19
CA VAL A 122 17.44 15.33 -3.65
C VAL A 122 17.29 16.75 -3.12
N GLY A 123 17.56 16.97 -1.82
CA GLY A 123 17.40 18.28 -1.18
C GLY A 123 18.46 19.34 -1.49
N CYS A 124 19.65 18.93 -1.93
CA CYS A 124 20.81 19.77 -2.27
C CYS A 124 21.31 19.39 -3.68
N PRO A 125 20.65 19.85 -4.76
CA PRO A 125 20.98 19.45 -6.13
C PRO A 125 22.44 19.70 -6.52
N GLU A 126 23.09 20.71 -5.94
CA GLU A 126 24.47 21.07 -6.23
C GLU A 126 25.52 20.06 -5.71
N HIS A 127 25.15 19.20 -4.76
CA HIS A 127 26.01 18.11 -4.25
C HIS A 127 25.60 16.73 -4.79
N ARG A 128 24.56 16.66 -5.64
CA ARG A 128 23.97 15.41 -6.13
C ARG A 128 24.99 14.50 -6.82
N ASP A 129 25.74 15.02 -7.77
CA ASP A 129 26.69 14.24 -8.55
C ASP A 129 27.85 13.74 -7.70
N GLU A 130 28.33 14.55 -6.75
CA GLU A 130 29.36 14.17 -5.79
C GLU A 130 28.90 13.00 -4.90
N ILE A 131 27.67 13.06 -4.41
CA ILE A 131 27.06 12.00 -3.60
C ILE A 131 26.91 10.71 -4.41
N ILE A 132 26.37 10.79 -5.63
CA ILE A 132 26.21 9.63 -6.51
C ILE A 132 27.56 8.98 -6.80
N LEU A 133 28.57 9.79 -7.17
CA LEU A 133 29.93 9.32 -7.42
C LEU A 133 30.50 8.60 -6.19
N ASN A 134 30.38 9.19 -5.00
CA ASN A 134 30.83 8.59 -3.75
C ASN A 134 30.20 7.22 -3.51
N GLN A 135 28.88 7.12 -3.65
CA GLN A 135 28.16 5.85 -3.47
C GLN A 135 28.62 4.78 -4.48
N VAL A 136 28.84 5.15 -5.76
CA VAL A 136 29.33 4.25 -6.81
C VAL A 136 30.77 3.79 -6.55
N GLU A 137 31.64 4.69 -6.10
CA GLU A 137 33.02 4.35 -5.72
C GLU A 137 33.05 3.35 -4.56
N VAL A 138 32.25 3.59 -3.51
CA VAL A 138 32.17 2.68 -2.35
C VAL A 138 31.63 1.30 -2.78
N LEU A 139 30.60 1.26 -3.64
CA LEU A 139 30.07 0.01 -4.18
C LEU A 139 31.14 -0.76 -4.97
N THR A 140 31.96 -0.04 -5.74
CA THR A 140 33.08 -0.60 -6.51
C THR A 140 34.13 -1.20 -5.58
N VAL A 141 34.55 -0.47 -4.55
CA VAL A 141 35.54 -0.93 -3.56
C VAL A 141 35.05 -2.19 -2.85
N LEU A 142 33.82 -2.19 -2.35
CA LEU A 142 33.24 -3.35 -1.65
C LEU A 142 33.13 -4.57 -2.57
N THR A 143 32.72 -4.37 -3.83
CA THR A 143 32.65 -5.44 -4.83
C THR A 143 34.03 -6.06 -5.11
N ASN A 144 35.06 -5.21 -5.26
CA ASN A 144 36.42 -5.68 -5.50
C ASN A 144 37.00 -6.41 -4.28
N MET A 145 36.71 -5.95 -3.06
CA MET A 145 37.10 -6.66 -1.83
C MET A 145 36.44 -8.04 -1.73
N ILE A 146 35.17 -8.15 -2.09
CA ILE A 146 34.45 -9.43 -2.12
C ILE A 146 35.07 -10.38 -3.15
N LYS A 147 35.33 -9.92 -4.38
CA LYS A 147 36.00 -10.73 -5.41
C LYS A 147 37.41 -11.14 -4.99
N GLY A 148 38.19 -10.18 -4.49
CA GLY A 148 39.56 -10.39 -4.02
C GLY A 148 39.64 -11.34 -2.82
N SER A 149 38.59 -11.47 -2.01
CA SER A 149 38.60 -12.38 -0.84
C SER A 149 38.81 -13.85 -1.19
N LYS A 150 38.49 -14.25 -2.44
CA LYS A 150 38.73 -15.61 -2.92
C LYS A 150 40.15 -15.78 -3.48
N GLU A 151 40.65 -14.77 -4.18
CA GLU A 151 41.95 -14.78 -4.87
C GLU A 151 43.14 -14.46 -3.95
N SER A 152 42.87 -13.67 -2.91
CA SER A 152 43.85 -13.14 -1.97
C SER A 152 43.36 -13.38 -0.55
N SER A 153 44.06 -14.21 0.22
CA SER A 153 43.75 -14.48 1.64
C SER A 153 43.93 -13.28 2.58
N THR A 154 44.00 -12.06 2.04
CA THR A 154 44.26 -10.81 2.77
C THR A 154 43.04 -10.30 3.55
N LEU A 155 41.82 -10.67 3.15
CA LEU A 155 40.60 -10.32 3.87
C LEU A 155 40.12 -11.52 4.71
N PRO A 156 40.21 -11.46 6.04
CA PRO A 156 39.74 -12.53 6.91
C PRO A 156 38.24 -12.83 6.71
N PRO A 157 37.80 -14.10 6.68
CA PRO A 157 36.39 -14.49 6.55
C PRO A 157 35.45 -13.79 7.54
N ILE A 158 35.91 -13.58 8.78
CA ILE A 158 35.12 -12.88 9.80
C ILE A 158 34.85 -11.42 9.40
N ILE A 159 35.82 -10.71 8.81
CA ILE A 159 35.64 -9.31 8.38
C ILE A 159 34.74 -9.26 7.14
N LEU A 160 34.90 -10.22 6.23
CA LEU A 160 34.04 -10.38 5.06
C LEU A 160 32.56 -10.51 5.46
N CYS A 161 32.25 -11.41 6.39
CA CYS A 161 30.89 -11.70 6.84
C CYS A 161 30.33 -10.68 7.85
N LYS A 162 31.17 -10.07 8.69
CA LYS A 162 30.75 -9.11 9.73
C LYS A 162 30.59 -7.69 9.21
N ALA A 163 31.43 -7.28 8.24
CA ALA A 163 31.51 -5.90 7.78
C ALA A 163 31.36 -5.77 6.26
N THR A 164 32.20 -6.40 5.44
CA THR A 164 32.27 -6.11 4.00
C THR A 164 30.98 -6.41 3.24
N VAL A 165 30.43 -7.62 3.40
CA VAL A 165 29.14 -7.98 2.77
C VAL A 165 27.97 -7.19 3.37
N PRO A 166 27.83 -7.08 4.71
CA PRO A 166 26.84 -6.20 5.34
C PRO A 166 26.86 -4.75 4.85
N LEU A 167 28.04 -4.14 4.69
CA LEU A 167 28.20 -2.80 4.15
C LEU A 167 27.65 -2.68 2.73
N LEU A 168 27.97 -3.66 1.86
CA LEU A 168 27.47 -3.74 0.49
C LEU A 168 25.94 -3.83 0.46
N LEU A 169 25.36 -4.66 1.33
CA LEU A 169 23.91 -4.82 1.45
C LEU A 169 23.26 -3.50 1.86
N GLY A 170 23.77 -2.84 2.90
CA GLY A 170 23.21 -1.56 3.39
C GLY A 170 23.23 -0.46 2.34
N LEU A 171 24.36 -0.32 1.62
CA LEU A 171 24.52 0.65 0.52
C LEU A 171 23.54 0.36 -0.62
N SER A 172 23.50 -0.88 -1.08
CA SER A 172 22.66 -1.28 -2.23
C SER A 172 21.16 -1.21 -1.92
N ARG A 173 20.77 -1.40 -0.66
CA ARG A 173 19.38 -1.27 -0.18
C ARG A 173 18.89 0.19 -0.12
N SER A 174 19.78 1.19 -0.14
CA SER A 174 19.45 2.60 0.09
C SER A 174 19.83 3.54 -1.06
N MET A 175 20.87 3.20 -1.84
CA MET A 175 21.29 3.96 -3.02
C MET A 175 20.11 4.15 -3.99
N GLY A 176 19.96 5.38 -4.49
CA GLY A 176 18.92 5.76 -5.46
C GLY A 176 17.51 5.94 -4.90
N ARG A 177 17.29 5.71 -3.59
CA ARG A 177 15.97 5.79 -2.95
C ARG A 177 15.81 7.08 -2.15
N TYR A 178 14.70 7.78 -2.37
CA TYR A 178 14.39 9.05 -1.73
C TYR A 178 12.89 9.17 -1.43
N ALA A 179 12.52 10.12 -0.59
CA ALA A 179 11.12 10.39 -0.27
C ALA A 179 10.48 11.31 -1.33
N ALA A 180 9.36 10.88 -1.93
CA ALA A 180 8.58 11.73 -2.84
C ALA A 180 7.75 12.80 -2.10
N CYS A 181 7.63 12.69 -0.78
CA CYS A 181 6.84 13.57 0.07
C CYS A 181 7.51 13.67 1.45
N GLU A 182 7.33 14.80 2.13
CA GLU A 182 7.81 14.99 3.50
C GLU A 182 7.24 13.95 4.48
N PRO A 183 7.99 13.50 5.50
CA PRO A 183 9.39 13.83 5.78
C PRO A 183 10.38 12.94 4.99
N PRO A 184 11.67 13.31 4.89
CA PRO A 184 12.73 12.50 4.26
C PRO A 184 12.83 11.08 4.82
N LEU A 185 13.43 10.14 4.08
CA LEU A 185 13.46 8.72 4.46
C LEU A 185 14.16 8.49 5.81
N LEU A 186 15.27 9.19 6.08
CA LEU A 186 15.95 9.08 7.39
C LEU A 186 15.03 9.53 8.54
N CYS A 187 14.29 10.62 8.36
CA CYS A 187 13.33 11.11 9.34
C CYS A 187 12.15 10.15 9.54
N ARG A 188 11.86 9.26 8.59
CA ARG A 188 10.88 8.16 8.74
C ARG A 188 11.45 6.99 9.53
N LEU A 189 12.74 6.70 9.39
CA LEU A 189 13.44 5.69 10.20
C LEU A 189 13.56 6.13 11.67
N PHE A 190 13.67 7.44 11.89
CA PHE A 190 13.75 8.06 13.21
C PHE A 190 12.69 9.15 13.33
N PRO A 191 11.42 8.81 13.63
CA PRO A 191 10.35 9.79 13.79
C PRO A 191 10.54 10.64 15.05
N LYS A 192 9.82 11.77 15.11
CA LYS A 192 9.75 12.62 16.31
C LYS A 192 9.02 11.87 17.41
N ASP A 193 9.52 11.95 18.64
CA ASP A 193 8.77 11.47 19.79
C ASP A 193 7.47 12.28 19.89
N GLU A 194 6.31 11.62 19.88
CA GLU A 194 5.04 12.28 20.16
C GLU A 194 5.10 12.80 21.60
N ILE A 195 5.32 14.11 21.75
CA ILE A 195 5.13 14.77 23.04
C ILE A 195 3.65 14.61 23.35
N LEU A 196 3.32 13.77 24.34
CA LEU A 196 1.99 13.75 24.96
C LEU A 196 1.72 15.18 25.40
N VAL A 197 0.93 15.92 24.62
CA VAL A 197 0.48 17.25 24.99
C VAL A 197 -0.35 17.06 26.25
N VAL A 198 0.25 17.31 27.40
CA VAL A 198 -0.46 17.56 28.63
C VAL A 198 -1.33 18.76 28.31
N LYS A 199 -2.64 18.53 28.11
CA LYS A 199 -3.61 19.61 27.97
C LYS A 199 -3.41 20.50 29.19
N SER A 200 -2.82 21.68 28.97
CA SER A 200 -2.72 22.70 29.99
C SER A 200 -4.13 22.99 30.46
N ALA A 201 -4.34 22.83 31.76
CA ALA A 201 -5.58 23.17 32.42
C ALA A 201 -5.81 24.68 32.29
N GLU A 202 -6.62 25.07 31.32
CA GLU A 202 -7.31 26.36 31.34
C GLU A 202 -8.78 26.15 31.65
N THR A 203 -9.28 27.08 32.44
CA THR A 203 -10.44 27.09 33.32
C THR A 203 -11.77 26.88 32.59
N PRO A 204 -12.80 26.27 33.24
CA PRO A 204 -14.02 25.84 32.57
C PRO A 204 -15.07 26.95 32.52
N LEU A 205 -15.46 27.37 31.31
CA LEU A 205 -16.72 28.08 31.07
C LEU A 205 -17.41 27.50 29.82
N SER A 206 -18.72 27.33 29.94
CA SER A 206 -19.70 26.70 29.03
C SER A 206 -19.57 25.18 28.82
N SER A 207 -20.34 24.48 29.65
CA SER A 207 -20.90 23.16 29.43
C SER A 207 -21.73 23.09 28.13
N ASP A 208 -21.75 21.91 27.52
CA ASP A 208 -22.59 21.46 26.39
C ASP A 208 -22.05 21.61 24.96
N ALA A 209 -20.80 21.21 24.75
CA ALA A 209 -20.40 20.60 23.49
C ALA A 209 -19.65 19.30 23.79
N LYS A 210 -20.39 18.22 24.06
CA LYS A 210 -19.84 16.86 23.96
C LYS A 210 -19.37 16.68 22.52
N ASP A 211 -18.06 16.59 22.33
CA ASP A 211 -17.40 16.11 21.13
C ASP A 211 -18.11 14.86 20.61
N SER A 212 -19.01 15.04 19.64
CA SER A 212 -19.72 13.95 18.98
C SER A 212 -18.82 13.35 17.89
N THR A 213 -17.63 12.88 18.25
CA THR A 213 -16.71 12.19 17.34
C THR A 213 -17.08 10.70 17.17
N SER A 214 -18.37 10.37 17.22
CA SER A 214 -18.89 8.99 17.23
C SER A 214 -20.17 8.84 16.40
N VAL A 215 -20.18 9.31 15.14
CA VAL A 215 -21.30 9.01 14.23
C VAL A 215 -20.80 8.63 12.85
N SER A 216 -20.32 7.40 12.71
CA SER A 216 -20.59 6.64 11.49
C SER A 216 -21.02 5.24 11.91
N GLN A 217 -22.30 5.08 12.23
CA GLN A 217 -22.91 3.75 12.39
C GLN A 217 -22.99 2.99 11.05
N PHE A 218 -22.70 3.67 9.93
CA PHE A 218 -22.73 3.12 8.58
C PHE A 218 -21.43 2.39 8.21
N ARG A 219 -21.58 1.29 7.48
CA ARG A 219 -20.49 0.50 6.91
C ARG A 219 -19.90 1.25 5.72
N SER A 220 -18.58 1.34 5.62
CA SER A 220 -17.93 1.91 4.41
C SER A 220 -18.28 1.09 3.18
N ILE A 221 -18.79 1.74 2.13
CA ILE A 221 -18.96 1.12 0.80
C ILE A 221 -17.72 1.24 -0.07
N ILE A 222 -16.78 2.12 0.28
CA ILE A 222 -15.56 2.35 -0.48
C ILE A 222 -14.53 1.27 -0.10
N PRO A 223 -14.21 0.31 -0.98
CA PRO A 223 -13.07 -0.58 -0.78
C PRO A 223 -11.78 0.21 -0.60
N ARG A 224 -10.84 -0.36 0.17
CA ARG A 224 -9.51 0.24 0.37
C ARG A 224 -8.81 0.54 -0.97
N SER A 225 -9.06 -0.30 -1.97
CA SER A 225 -8.58 -0.21 -3.35
C SER A 225 -9.27 0.85 -4.21
N MET A 226 -10.22 1.63 -3.70
CA MET A 226 -10.74 2.81 -4.40
C MET A 226 -10.55 4.11 -3.62
N SER A 227 -10.13 4.05 -2.35
CA SER A 227 -9.92 5.23 -1.51
C SER A 227 -8.97 6.27 -2.10
N GLY A 228 -7.94 5.84 -2.85
CA GLY A 228 -6.97 6.73 -3.51
C GLY A 228 -7.58 7.49 -4.68
N SER A 229 -8.18 6.77 -5.63
CA SER A 229 -8.84 7.33 -6.82
C SER A 229 -10.00 8.27 -6.48
N LEU A 230 -10.66 8.06 -5.34
CA LEU A 230 -11.74 8.92 -4.86
C LEU A 230 -11.25 10.14 -4.04
N SER A 231 -9.98 10.15 -3.60
CA SER A 231 -9.39 11.24 -2.79
C SER A 231 -8.58 12.25 -3.60
N MET A 232 -8.19 11.95 -4.84
CA MET A 232 -7.26 12.77 -5.64
C MET A 232 -7.84 14.10 -6.14
N ASP A 233 -9.15 14.32 -6.04
CA ASP A 233 -9.80 15.54 -6.56
C ASP A 233 -9.88 16.69 -5.52
N ALA A 234 -9.19 16.55 -4.38
CA ALA A 234 -9.06 17.61 -3.39
C ALA A 234 -8.06 18.67 -3.89
N GLY A 235 -8.55 19.60 -4.70
CA GLY A 235 -7.78 20.73 -5.22
C GLY A 235 -6.97 21.48 -4.16
N GLU A 236 -5.79 21.91 -4.57
CA GLU A 236 -4.89 22.79 -3.84
C GLU A 236 -5.58 24.11 -3.50
N THR A 237 -6.13 24.25 -2.29
CA THR A 237 -6.27 25.59 -1.69
C THR A 237 -6.39 25.51 -0.16
N GLU A 238 -5.57 26.34 0.47
CA GLU A 238 -5.62 26.84 1.86
C GLU A 238 -5.02 25.99 3.01
N LYS A 239 -3.94 26.58 3.55
CA LYS A 239 -3.36 26.32 4.87
C LYS A 239 -4.41 26.56 5.95
N SER A 240 -4.99 25.48 6.49
CA SER A 240 -5.63 25.53 7.82
C SER A 240 -4.89 24.58 8.76
N ILE A 241 -4.15 25.19 9.68
CA ILE A 241 -3.54 24.58 10.85
C ILE A 241 -4.68 24.05 11.75
N ASN A 242 -4.49 22.86 12.31
CA ASN A 242 -5.35 22.20 13.31
C ASN A 242 -6.72 21.69 12.84
N SER A 243 -6.73 20.54 12.16
CA SER A 243 -7.71 19.50 12.48
C SER A 243 -7.04 18.13 12.37
N SER A 244 -7.02 17.38 13.48
CA SER A 244 -6.60 15.99 13.56
C SER A 244 -7.64 15.07 12.89
N ARG A 245 -7.88 15.30 11.59
CA ARG A 245 -8.54 14.31 10.73
C ARG A 245 -7.61 13.11 10.69
N LYS A 246 -8.06 11.98 11.24
CA LYS A 246 -7.56 10.66 10.84
C LYS A 246 -7.80 10.57 9.33
N LYS A 247 -6.79 10.93 8.52
CA LYS A 247 -6.80 10.68 7.07
C LYS A 247 -7.12 9.19 6.92
N LEU A 248 -8.31 8.89 6.41
CA LEU A 248 -8.65 7.55 5.97
C LEU A 248 -7.49 7.10 5.09
N SER A 249 -6.88 5.96 5.44
CA SER A 249 -5.70 5.40 4.79
C SER A 249 -5.81 5.59 3.27
N SER A 250 -5.09 6.58 2.74
CA SER A 250 -4.80 6.65 1.33
C SER A 250 -4.10 5.35 0.94
N PHE A 251 -4.10 5.03 -0.35
CA PHE A 251 -3.55 3.80 -0.93
C PHE A 251 -2.13 3.38 -0.46
N TYR A 252 -1.43 4.22 0.30
CA TYR A 252 -0.06 4.03 0.71
C TYR A 252 0.22 4.47 2.17
N SER A 253 -0.71 4.24 3.12
CA SER A 253 -0.28 4.04 4.51
C SER A 253 0.42 2.69 4.58
N VAL A 254 1.72 2.72 4.33
CA VAL A 254 2.58 1.55 4.20
C VAL A 254 2.29 0.55 5.33
N PRO A 255 2.05 -0.75 5.03
CA PRO A 255 1.52 -1.72 6.00
C PRO A 255 2.54 -2.14 7.06
N TYR A 256 3.69 -1.48 7.10
CA TYR A 256 4.80 -1.73 8.00
C TYR A 256 5.26 -0.46 8.69
N ASP A 257 5.78 -0.63 9.91
CA ASP A 257 6.44 0.42 10.66
C ASP A 257 7.90 0.54 10.17
N PRO A 258 8.30 1.66 9.53
CA PRO A 258 9.64 1.84 8.99
C PRO A 258 10.74 1.82 10.07
N THR A 259 10.41 2.15 11.32
CA THR A 259 11.40 2.18 12.43
C THR A 259 11.91 0.80 12.81
N THR A 260 11.15 -0.25 12.47
CA THR A 260 11.45 -1.64 12.85
C THR A 260 11.59 -2.57 11.64
N TYR A 261 10.81 -2.35 10.58
CA TYR A 261 10.71 -3.26 9.45
C TYR A 261 12.06 -3.47 8.73
N PHE A 262 12.79 -2.39 8.43
CA PHE A 262 14.03 -2.47 7.67
C PHE A 262 15.19 -3.13 8.42
N PHE A 263 15.11 -3.19 9.74
CA PHE A 263 16.14 -3.80 10.59
C PHE A 263 15.77 -5.24 11.00
N ALA A 264 14.50 -5.62 10.84
CA ALA A 264 13.98 -6.95 11.13
C ALA A 264 13.76 -7.85 9.90
N LYS A 265 13.83 -7.29 8.68
CA LYS A 265 13.59 -8.02 7.42
C LYS A 265 14.82 -7.94 6.50
N TYR A 266 15.44 -9.10 6.27
CA TYR A 266 16.58 -9.23 5.37
C TYR A 266 16.28 -8.77 3.95
N GLY A 267 17.20 -8.00 3.36
CA GLY A 267 17.08 -7.48 1.99
C GLY A 267 15.94 -6.49 1.78
N SER A 268 15.28 -6.02 2.84
CA SER A 268 14.18 -5.06 2.74
C SER A 268 14.67 -3.67 2.31
N SER A 269 13.94 -2.98 1.45
CA SER A 269 14.29 -1.62 1.04
C SER A 269 13.05 -0.74 0.88
N PHE A 270 13.23 0.58 0.88
CA PHE A 270 12.15 1.50 0.55
C PHE A 270 11.67 1.26 -0.89
N ASN A 271 10.36 1.45 -1.11
CA ASN A 271 9.69 1.27 -2.40
C ASN A 271 9.86 -0.12 -3.05
N GLN A 272 10.32 -1.13 -2.32
CA GLN A 272 10.74 -2.43 -2.88
C GLN A 272 9.64 -3.12 -3.70
N PHE A 273 8.38 -3.02 -3.28
CA PHE A 273 7.23 -3.59 -3.99
C PHE A 273 6.09 -2.57 -4.08
N PRO A 274 5.16 -2.72 -5.03
CA PRO A 274 4.06 -1.77 -5.24
C PRO A 274 3.26 -1.48 -3.97
N ASN A 275 2.96 -2.51 -3.18
CA ASN A 275 2.27 -2.41 -1.89
C ASN A 275 3.11 -1.79 -0.74
N MET A 276 4.35 -1.40 -1.02
CA MET A 276 5.30 -0.81 -0.08
C MET A 276 5.74 0.61 -0.45
N ARG A 277 5.24 1.15 -1.58
CA ARG A 277 5.51 2.53 -2.02
C ARG A 277 4.75 3.52 -1.15
N PHE A 278 5.30 4.71 -0.93
CA PHE A 278 4.72 5.68 0.02
C PHE A 278 3.72 6.66 -0.60
N CYS A 279 3.60 6.72 -1.93
CA CYS A 279 2.59 7.41 -2.74
C CYS A 279 3.27 7.70 -4.08
N ASP A 280 2.75 7.16 -5.18
CA ASP A 280 3.17 7.55 -6.53
C ASP A 280 2.42 8.85 -6.90
N SER A 281 2.80 9.99 -6.31
CA SER A 281 2.34 11.28 -6.85
C SER A 281 3.01 11.47 -8.20
N LEU A 282 2.20 11.47 -9.26
CA LEU A 282 2.58 11.66 -10.67
C LEU A 282 3.19 13.05 -10.98
N GLU A 283 3.34 13.92 -9.98
CA GLU A 283 3.96 15.23 -10.16
C GLU A 283 5.45 15.05 -10.40
N LYS A 284 5.87 15.47 -11.60
CA LYS A 284 7.21 15.42 -12.17
C LYS A 284 8.20 16.34 -11.43
N ASN A 285 8.36 16.21 -10.12
CA ASN A 285 9.36 16.97 -9.39
C ASN A 285 10.65 16.13 -9.22
N ASP A 286 11.75 16.63 -9.80
CA ASP A 286 13.15 16.23 -9.69
C ASP A 286 13.44 14.79 -9.26
N ARG A 287 13.23 13.86 -10.21
CA ARG A 287 13.70 12.48 -10.06
C ARG A 287 15.23 12.46 -10.03
N LEU A 288 15.80 11.72 -9.09
CA LEU A 288 17.26 11.49 -9.03
C LEU A 288 17.72 10.74 -10.30
N GLN A 289 18.34 11.47 -11.23
CA GLN A 289 18.88 10.90 -12.47
C GLN A 289 20.34 10.47 -12.29
N PHE A 290 20.70 9.35 -12.91
CA PHE A 290 22.04 8.80 -12.85
C PHE A 290 22.70 8.92 -14.22
N PRO A 291 23.90 9.52 -14.30
CA PRO A 291 24.71 9.46 -15.50
C PRO A 291 24.92 8.02 -16.00
N ILE A 292 24.88 7.82 -17.33
CA ILE A 292 24.93 6.49 -17.96
C ILE A 292 26.20 5.69 -17.60
N ASN A 293 27.33 6.36 -17.43
CA ASN A 293 28.59 5.74 -16.98
C ASN A 293 28.47 5.11 -15.59
N HIS A 294 27.75 5.77 -14.66
CA HIS A 294 27.47 5.23 -13.33
C HIS A 294 26.51 4.05 -13.42
N LEU A 295 25.46 4.13 -14.25
CA LEU A 295 24.54 3.00 -14.49
C LEU A 295 25.28 1.78 -15.05
N GLN A 296 26.14 1.98 -16.05
CA GLN A 296 26.97 0.91 -16.64
C GLN A 296 27.93 0.30 -15.62
N THR A 297 28.53 1.13 -14.76
CA THR A 297 29.43 0.68 -13.70
C THR A 297 28.65 -0.16 -12.68
N ILE A 298 27.53 0.34 -12.14
CA ILE A 298 26.70 -0.40 -11.18
C ILE A 298 26.23 -1.73 -11.80
N PHE A 299 25.82 -1.73 -13.07
CA PHE A 299 25.42 -2.94 -13.77
C PHE A 299 26.57 -3.95 -13.93
N ALA A 300 27.77 -3.48 -14.28
CA ALA A 300 28.96 -4.33 -14.35
C ALA A 300 29.32 -4.92 -12.98
N LEU A 301 29.18 -4.16 -11.89
CA LEU A 301 29.39 -4.66 -10.52
C LEU A 301 28.35 -5.73 -10.16
N ALA A 302 27.07 -5.53 -10.53
CA ALA A 302 26.03 -6.54 -10.34
C ALA A 302 26.34 -7.85 -11.08
N LYS A 303 26.80 -7.78 -12.34
CA LYS A 303 27.25 -8.98 -13.07
C LYS A 303 28.42 -9.69 -12.39
N LYS A 304 29.37 -8.92 -11.84
CA LYS A 304 30.53 -9.48 -11.11
C LYS A 304 30.12 -10.18 -9.82
N LEU A 305 29.18 -9.61 -9.07
CA LEU A 305 28.72 -10.17 -7.79
C LEU A 305 27.82 -11.40 -7.97
N LEU A 306 26.93 -11.37 -8.97
CA LEU A 306 25.91 -12.40 -9.18
C LEU A 306 26.40 -13.58 -10.04
N THR A 307 27.72 -13.83 -10.09
CA THR A 307 28.25 -15.05 -10.70
C THR A 307 28.10 -16.23 -9.72
N LYS A 308 27.78 -17.41 -10.25
CA LYS A 308 27.65 -18.65 -9.46
C LYS A 308 28.84 -18.86 -8.52
N GLU A 309 30.05 -18.70 -9.05
CA GLU A 309 31.30 -18.85 -8.31
C GLU A 309 31.44 -17.92 -7.10
N THR A 310 31.07 -16.63 -7.24
CA THR A 310 31.19 -15.67 -6.14
C THR A 310 30.13 -15.91 -5.08
N LEU A 311 28.92 -16.26 -5.52
CA LEU A 311 27.81 -16.59 -4.63
C LEU A 311 28.09 -17.85 -3.81
N GLU A 312 28.63 -18.91 -4.43
CA GLU A 312 29.02 -20.15 -3.74
C GLU A 312 30.12 -19.91 -2.68
N HIS A 313 31.16 -19.16 -3.03
CA HIS A 313 32.22 -18.78 -2.07
C HIS A 313 31.64 -18.02 -0.87
N LEU A 314 30.78 -17.03 -1.10
CA LEU A 314 30.17 -16.25 -0.02
C LEU A 314 29.25 -17.10 0.87
N ASP A 315 28.53 -18.06 0.29
CA ASP A 315 27.66 -18.96 1.05
C ASP A 315 28.46 -19.94 1.92
N GLU A 316 29.60 -20.43 1.44
CA GLU A 316 30.54 -21.24 2.22
C GLU A 316 31.05 -20.46 3.44
N GLN A 317 31.60 -19.25 3.21
CA GLN A 317 32.11 -18.41 4.31
C GLN A 317 31.00 -18.01 5.29
N ALA A 318 29.79 -17.71 4.82
CA ALA A 318 28.65 -17.39 5.67
C ALA A 318 28.22 -18.59 6.52
N GLY A 319 28.18 -19.78 5.92
CA GLY A 319 27.83 -21.04 6.57
C GLY A 319 28.78 -21.37 7.72
N ASP A 320 30.09 -21.24 7.49
CA ASP A 320 31.12 -21.49 8.49
C ASP A 320 31.03 -20.52 9.67
N ILE A 321 30.94 -19.21 9.40
CA ILE A 321 30.82 -18.19 10.43
C ILE A 321 29.51 -18.37 11.24
N TYR A 322 28.42 -18.75 10.58
CA TYR A 322 27.15 -19.05 11.24
C TYR A 322 27.28 -20.27 12.17
N ALA A 323 27.88 -21.36 11.69
CA ALA A 323 28.07 -22.59 12.47
C ALA A 323 28.95 -22.36 13.71
N LEU A 324 29.97 -21.51 13.57
CA LEU A 324 30.88 -21.14 14.65
C LEU A 324 30.29 -20.10 15.62
N ASN A 325 29.14 -19.50 15.30
CA ASN A 325 28.43 -18.51 16.12
C ASN A 325 29.31 -17.32 16.55
N GLN A 326 30.20 -16.88 15.65
CA GLN A 326 31.22 -15.85 15.92
C GLN A 326 30.67 -14.42 15.91
N ILE A 327 29.49 -14.20 15.34
CA ILE A 327 28.84 -12.88 15.24
C ILE A 327 27.45 -12.97 15.89
N LYS A 328 27.08 -11.98 16.71
CA LYS A 328 25.74 -11.90 17.32
C LYS A 328 25.19 -10.47 17.30
N PRO A 329 23.94 -10.25 16.86
CA PRO A 329 23.04 -11.17 16.17
C PRO A 329 23.49 -11.39 14.71
N TYR A 330 23.51 -12.64 14.25
CA TYR A 330 23.89 -13.01 12.88
C TYR A 330 22.93 -14.06 12.32
N GLY A 331 22.14 -13.70 11.31
CA GLY A 331 21.16 -14.61 10.71
C GLY A 331 21.50 -15.12 9.31
N TYR A 332 22.65 -14.73 8.76
CA TYR A 332 23.08 -15.10 7.41
C TYR A 332 23.76 -16.47 7.40
N LYS A 333 23.00 -17.53 7.08
CA LYS A 333 23.56 -18.85 6.71
C LYS A 333 24.09 -18.89 5.28
N SER A 334 23.72 -17.89 4.49
CA SER A 334 24.06 -17.66 3.10
C SER A 334 23.79 -16.20 2.76
N PHE A 335 24.50 -15.71 1.76
CA PHE A 335 24.31 -14.37 1.23
C PHE A 335 23.66 -14.37 -0.15
N SER A 336 23.75 -15.46 -0.91
CA SER A 336 23.33 -15.53 -2.31
C SER A 336 21.94 -14.95 -2.58
N GLU A 337 20.94 -15.41 -1.84
CA GLU A 337 19.56 -14.95 -2.00
C GLU A 337 19.43 -13.44 -1.71
N THR A 338 20.13 -12.95 -0.69
CA THR A 338 20.01 -11.57 -0.21
C THR A 338 20.74 -10.62 -1.13
N ILE A 339 21.94 -10.99 -1.60
CA ILE A 339 22.69 -10.21 -2.60
C ILE A 339 21.90 -10.17 -3.91
N ASN A 340 21.34 -11.29 -4.36
CA ASN A 340 20.51 -11.31 -5.57
C ASN A 340 19.32 -10.35 -5.45
N LEU A 341 18.53 -10.44 -4.37
CA LEU A 341 17.42 -9.53 -4.13
C LEU A 341 17.87 -8.06 -4.11
N VAL A 342 18.91 -7.74 -3.34
CA VAL A 342 19.36 -6.37 -3.10
C VAL A 342 19.94 -5.75 -4.38
N MET A 343 20.73 -6.49 -5.15
CA MET A 343 21.29 -5.99 -6.41
C MET A 343 20.22 -5.81 -7.49
N VAL A 344 19.29 -6.75 -7.63
CA VAL A 344 18.19 -6.63 -8.61
C VAL A 344 17.26 -5.47 -8.25
N THR A 345 16.93 -5.29 -6.97
CA THR A 345 16.10 -4.16 -6.52
C THR A 345 16.82 -2.82 -6.62
N LEU A 346 18.15 -2.77 -6.42
CA LEU A 346 18.96 -1.59 -6.71
C LEU A 346 18.87 -1.22 -8.19
N LEU A 347 19.14 -2.17 -9.09
CA LEU A 347 19.04 -1.96 -10.54
C LEU A 347 17.65 -1.46 -10.93
N ARG A 348 16.60 -2.08 -10.40
CA ARG A 348 15.21 -1.63 -10.63
C ARG A 348 15.01 -0.18 -10.26
N GLU A 349 15.45 0.21 -9.06
CA GLU A 349 15.21 1.55 -8.53
C GLU A 349 15.94 2.64 -9.33
N ILE A 350 17.21 2.42 -9.67
CA ILE A 350 18.01 3.40 -10.41
C ILE A 350 17.63 3.48 -11.89
N LEU A 351 17.13 2.39 -12.48
CA LEU A 351 16.80 2.30 -13.91
C LEU A 351 15.36 2.73 -14.23
N GLN A 352 14.38 2.42 -13.37
CA GLN A 352 12.95 2.73 -13.64
C GLN A 352 12.68 4.23 -13.82
N ASN A 353 13.54 5.08 -13.26
CA ASN A 353 13.42 6.53 -13.30
C ASN A 353 14.18 7.18 -14.46
N GLN A 354 14.96 6.42 -15.24
CA GLN A 354 15.72 6.93 -16.38
C GLN A 354 14.87 6.89 -17.65
N THR A 355 15.01 7.91 -18.48
CA THR A 355 14.48 7.93 -19.85
C THR A 355 15.64 7.87 -20.85
N ASP A 356 15.34 7.49 -22.09
CA ASP A 356 16.28 7.63 -23.23
C ASP A 356 17.62 6.89 -23.10
N LEU A 357 17.63 5.76 -22.39
CA LEU A 357 18.82 4.90 -22.29
C LEU A 357 19.14 4.19 -23.61
N PRO A 358 20.43 3.94 -23.92
CA PRO A 358 20.83 3.24 -25.15
C PRO A 358 20.24 1.83 -25.27
N THR A 359 19.66 1.50 -26.43
CA THR A 359 19.07 0.17 -26.72
C THR A 359 20.02 -1.01 -26.45
N PRO A 360 21.32 -0.96 -26.79
CA PRO A 360 22.24 -2.06 -26.47
C PRO A 360 22.36 -2.30 -24.96
N PHE A 361 22.34 -1.23 -24.16
CA PHE A 361 22.42 -1.31 -22.71
C PHE A 361 21.15 -1.91 -22.11
N THR A 362 19.96 -1.44 -22.54
CA THR A 362 18.69 -1.97 -22.04
C THR A 362 18.49 -3.45 -22.42
N LYS A 363 18.92 -3.88 -23.61
CA LYS A 363 18.92 -5.29 -24.02
C LYS A 363 19.85 -6.16 -23.17
N ASP A 364 21.05 -5.68 -22.84
CA ASP A 364 21.99 -6.40 -21.98
C ASP A 364 21.42 -6.57 -20.55
N VAL A 365 20.78 -5.51 -20.01
CA VAL A 365 20.03 -5.60 -18.74
C VAL A 365 18.90 -6.62 -18.84
N GLN A 366 18.12 -6.59 -19.93
CA GLN A 366 17.02 -7.52 -20.15
C GLN A 366 17.50 -8.99 -20.16
N GLU A 367 18.56 -9.31 -20.89
CA GLU A 367 19.10 -10.67 -20.97
C GLU A 367 19.61 -11.15 -19.61
N PHE A 368 20.35 -10.29 -18.90
CA PHE A 368 20.86 -10.59 -17.57
C PHE A 368 19.73 -10.89 -16.58
N VAL A 369 18.72 -10.03 -16.50
CA VAL A 369 17.58 -10.20 -15.59
C VAL A 369 16.72 -11.40 -15.99
N LYS A 370 16.55 -11.66 -17.30
CA LYS A 370 15.84 -12.85 -17.81
C LYS A 370 16.51 -14.13 -17.33
N ARG A 371 17.85 -14.18 -17.34
CA ARG A 371 18.61 -15.32 -16.80
C ARG A 371 18.39 -15.50 -15.30
N LEU A 372 18.49 -14.43 -14.51
CA LEU A 372 18.26 -14.49 -13.05
C LEU A 372 16.83 -14.93 -12.72
N PHE A 373 15.84 -14.42 -13.45
CA PHE A 373 14.44 -14.82 -13.30
C PHE A 373 14.22 -16.31 -13.59
N LEU A 374 14.82 -16.85 -14.66
CA LEU A 374 14.68 -18.27 -14.99
C LEU A 374 15.34 -19.17 -13.93
N ILE A 375 16.56 -18.84 -13.49
CA ILE A 375 17.24 -19.56 -12.40
C ILE A 375 16.38 -19.54 -11.14
N GLY A 376 15.87 -18.36 -10.78
CA GLY A 376 15.00 -18.17 -9.63
C GLY A 376 13.71 -18.98 -9.70
N GLN A 377 13.08 -19.08 -10.88
CA GLN A 377 11.90 -19.93 -11.07
C GLN A 377 12.20 -21.41 -10.89
N THR A 378 13.31 -21.91 -11.46
CA THR A 378 13.74 -23.31 -11.27
C THR A 378 13.95 -23.64 -9.80
N GLU A 379 14.61 -22.75 -9.05
CA GLU A 379 14.80 -22.95 -7.61
C GLU A 379 13.49 -22.95 -6.81
N LEU A 380 12.54 -22.09 -7.17
CA LEU A 380 11.25 -22.00 -6.50
C LEU A 380 10.38 -23.23 -6.77
N GLN A 381 10.45 -23.82 -7.95
CA GLN A 381 9.78 -25.08 -8.29
C GLN A 381 10.36 -26.25 -7.49
N ASN A 382 11.70 -26.37 -7.45
CA ASN A 382 12.37 -27.46 -6.74
C ASN A 382 12.13 -27.43 -5.23
N LYS A 383 12.02 -26.23 -4.63
CA LYS A 383 11.87 -26.04 -3.17
C LYS A 383 10.41 -25.97 -2.68
N GLN A 384 9.40 -26.16 -3.54
CA GLN A 384 7.99 -26.19 -3.12
C GLN A 384 7.69 -27.31 -2.11
N HIS A 385 8.46 -28.41 -2.14
CA HIS A 385 8.29 -29.56 -1.24
C HIS A 385 8.97 -29.37 0.14
N ASP A 386 10.13 -28.68 0.20
CA ASP A 386 10.91 -28.44 1.43
C ASP A 386 10.33 -27.36 2.37
N ALA A 387 9.40 -26.53 1.89
CA ALA A 387 8.84 -25.41 2.65
C ALA A 387 7.94 -25.85 3.82
N LEU A 388 7.49 -27.11 3.82
CA LEU A 388 6.63 -27.67 4.86
C LEU A 388 7.38 -27.98 6.17
N ASP A 389 8.69 -28.24 6.11
CA ASP A 389 9.48 -28.73 7.27
C ASP A 389 10.21 -27.63 8.07
N ARG A 390 10.30 -26.39 7.56
CA ARG A 390 11.17 -25.34 8.13
C ARG A 390 10.52 -24.43 9.19
N VAL A 391 9.53 -24.91 9.93
CA VAL A 391 8.84 -24.17 11.01
C VAL A 391 9.58 -24.24 12.37
N ARG A 392 10.74 -24.93 12.46
CA ARG A 392 11.43 -25.22 13.74
C ARG A 392 12.51 -24.22 14.18
N ASP A 393 12.45 -22.94 13.80
CA ASP A 393 13.25 -21.92 14.49
C ASP A 393 12.35 -20.84 15.12
N PRO A 394 12.01 -20.96 16.41
CA PRO A 394 11.12 -20.02 17.10
C PRO A 394 11.67 -18.59 17.18
N SER A 395 12.94 -18.37 16.86
CA SER A 395 13.60 -17.06 16.90
C SER A 395 13.33 -16.18 15.66
N ASN A 396 12.94 -16.77 14.51
CA ASN A 396 12.85 -16.06 13.21
C ASN A 396 14.12 -15.23 12.88
N ILE A 397 15.29 -15.57 13.43
CA ILE A 397 16.54 -14.83 13.21
C ILE A 397 17.16 -15.23 11.87
N VAL A 398 17.00 -16.46 11.41
CA VAL A 398 17.66 -16.95 10.20
C VAL A 398 16.98 -16.48 8.91
N VAL A 399 17.77 -16.13 7.88
CA VAL A 399 17.27 -15.79 6.54
C VAL A 399 16.45 -16.95 5.94
N ASN A 400 15.25 -16.64 5.46
CA ASN A 400 14.42 -17.60 4.73
C ASN A 400 14.72 -17.51 3.22
N LYS A 401 15.63 -18.37 2.73
CA LYS A 401 16.04 -18.40 1.31
C LYS A 401 14.86 -18.43 0.33
N TYR A 402 13.81 -19.18 0.65
CA TYR A 402 12.65 -19.31 -0.22
C TYR A 402 11.91 -17.98 -0.39
N LYS A 403 11.60 -17.30 0.71
CA LYS A 403 10.92 -16.00 0.68
C LYS A 403 11.76 -14.92 0.00
N ILE A 404 13.07 -14.89 0.26
CA ILE A 404 13.98 -13.95 -0.40
C ILE A 404 14.03 -14.20 -1.92
N ASN A 405 14.10 -15.47 -2.35
CA ASN A 405 14.07 -15.81 -3.77
C ASN A 405 12.76 -15.41 -4.46
N VAL A 406 11.60 -15.56 -3.80
CA VAL A 406 10.33 -15.04 -4.33
C VAL A 406 10.42 -13.53 -4.56
N MET A 407 10.91 -12.79 -3.56
CA MET A 407 11.08 -11.34 -3.65
C MET A 407 12.05 -10.93 -4.78
N ALA A 408 13.14 -11.68 -4.96
CA ALA A 408 14.10 -11.42 -6.04
C ALA A 408 13.47 -11.64 -7.42
N ASN A 409 12.69 -12.71 -7.59
CA ASN A 409 11.95 -12.97 -8.83
C ASN A 409 10.91 -11.88 -9.10
N ALA A 410 10.22 -11.38 -8.07
CA ALA A 410 9.28 -10.27 -8.22
C ALA A 410 9.99 -9.01 -8.75
N ALA A 411 11.16 -8.66 -8.18
CA ALA A 411 11.96 -7.56 -8.69
C ALA A 411 12.48 -7.78 -10.12
N CYS A 412 12.79 -9.03 -10.49
CA CYS A 412 13.14 -9.36 -11.88
C CYS A 412 11.97 -9.10 -12.85
N VAL A 413 10.73 -9.42 -12.47
CA VAL A 413 9.56 -9.17 -13.34
C VAL A 413 9.39 -7.67 -13.59
N ASP A 414 9.48 -6.84 -12.55
CA ASP A 414 9.43 -5.37 -12.68
C ASP A 414 10.48 -4.86 -13.69
N LEU A 415 11.72 -5.32 -13.56
CA LEU A 415 12.81 -4.95 -14.46
C LEU A 415 12.62 -5.47 -15.88
N LEU A 416 12.08 -6.68 -16.06
CA LEU A 416 11.79 -7.23 -17.39
C LEU A 416 10.72 -6.43 -18.10
N VAL A 417 9.64 -6.07 -17.40
CA VAL A 417 8.57 -5.21 -17.93
C VAL A 417 9.11 -3.85 -18.34
N TRP A 418 10.00 -3.27 -17.53
CA TRP A 418 10.68 -2.02 -17.86
C TRP A 418 11.61 -2.16 -19.09
N ALA A 419 12.43 -3.22 -19.15
CA ALA A 419 13.49 -3.36 -20.15
C ALA A 419 13.01 -3.79 -21.54
N ILE A 420 11.87 -4.49 -21.66
CA ILE A 420 11.36 -4.96 -22.95
C ILE A 420 11.09 -3.77 -23.88
N GLY A 421 11.71 -3.78 -25.07
CA GLY A 421 11.54 -2.74 -26.08
C GLY A 421 10.70 -3.16 -27.29
N ASP A 422 10.33 -4.45 -27.39
CA ASP A 422 9.63 -5.00 -28.54
C ASP A 422 8.35 -5.75 -28.16
N GLU A 423 7.35 -5.65 -29.03
CA GLU A 423 6.00 -6.21 -28.79
C GLU A 423 5.99 -7.74 -28.72
N THR A 424 6.87 -8.41 -29.47
CA THR A 424 6.91 -9.89 -29.51
C THR A 424 7.45 -10.47 -28.21
N GLU A 425 8.51 -9.92 -27.64
CA GLU A 425 9.00 -10.32 -26.32
C GLU A 425 8.03 -9.87 -25.21
N ALA A 426 7.30 -8.76 -25.38
CA ALA A 426 6.25 -8.33 -24.46
C ALA A 426 5.12 -9.38 -24.38
N ASP A 427 4.62 -9.85 -25.52
CA ASP A 427 3.57 -10.88 -25.57
C ASP A 427 4.04 -12.21 -24.93
N LYS A 428 5.27 -12.65 -25.25
CA LYS A 428 5.88 -13.83 -24.59
C LYS A 428 5.99 -13.66 -23.09
N LEU A 429 6.31 -12.46 -22.60
CA LEU A 429 6.34 -12.20 -21.16
C LEU A 429 4.94 -12.26 -20.57
N CYS A 430 3.92 -11.64 -21.20
CA CYS A 430 2.52 -11.73 -20.78
C CYS A 430 2.09 -13.19 -20.57
N SER A 431 2.35 -14.08 -21.53
CA SER A 431 2.01 -15.50 -21.41
C SER A 431 2.72 -16.17 -20.21
N ARG A 432 4.00 -15.85 -19.95
CA ARG A 432 4.74 -16.39 -18.80
C ARG A 432 4.20 -15.88 -17.46
N LEU A 433 3.86 -14.60 -17.37
CA LEU A 433 3.26 -14.02 -16.16
C LEU A 433 1.91 -14.68 -15.88
N TYR A 434 1.09 -14.88 -16.91
CA TYR A 434 -0.20 -15.55 -16.80
C TYR A 434 -0.07 -17.03 -16.40
N GLN A 435 0.90 -17.76 -16.96
CA GLN A 435 1.21 -19.14 -16.52
C GLN A 435 1.55 -19.19 -15.03
N LYS A 436 2.33 -18.20 -14.54
CA LYS A 436 2.66 -18.12 -13.12
C LYS A 436 1.44 -17.85 -12.24
N LEU A 437 0.53 -16.97 -12.68
CA LEU A 437 -0.72 -16.66 -11.98
C LEU A 437 -1.69 -17.86 -11.91
N ASN A 438 -1.59 -18.79 -12.87
CA ASN A 438 -2.38 -20.03 -12.89
C ASN A 438 -1.68 -21.24 -12.27
N SER A 439 -0.53 -21.04 -11.61
CA SER A 439 0.17 -22.14 -10.96
C SER A 439 -0.60 -22.69 -9.75
N VAL A 440 -0.57 -24.01 -9.56
CA VAL A 440 -1.19 -24.66 -8.41
C VAL A 440 -0.21 -24.62 -7.23
N LEU A 441 -0.44 -23.72 -6.29
CA LEU A 441 0.41 -23.53 -5.11
C LEU A 441 -0.22 -24.16 -3.86
N GLY A 442 0.62 -24.69 -2.95
CA GLY A 442 0.20 -25.11 -1.60
C GLY A 442 -0.24 -23.91 -0.73
N HIS A 443 -1.12 -24.15 0.24
CA HIS A 443 -1.77 -23.09 1.04
C HIS A 443 -0.79 -22.10 1.71
N LYS A 444 0.25 -22.60 2.38
CA LYS A 444 1.27 -21.76 3.03
C LYS A 444 2.15 -21.01 2.02
N VAL A 445 2.28 -21.56 0.82
CA VAL A 445 3.16 -21.05 -0.25
C VAL A 445 2.51 -19.85 -0.96
N VAL A 446 1.18 -19.83 -1.11
CA VAL A 446 0.47 -18.71 -1.76
C VAL A 446 0.81 -17.38 -1.08
N MET A 447 0.77 -17.34 0.26
CA MET A 447 1.07 -16.13 1.03
C MET A 447 2.51 -15.65 0.84
N ASP A 448 3.46 -16.60 0.75
CA ASP A 448 4.86 -16.27 0.49
C ASP A 448 5.08 -15.78 -0.94
N HIS A 449 4.26 -16.22 -1.90
CA HIS A 449 4.28 -15.79 -3.32
C HIS A 449 3.59 -14.46 -3.58
N MET A 450 2.90 -13.84 -2.60
CA MET A 450 2.17 -12.60 -2.80
C MET A 450 2.97 -11.49 -3.52
N PRO A 451 4.23 -11.17 -3.16
CA PRO A 451 4.99 -10.14 -3.88
C PRO A 451 5.15 -10.44 -5.38
N LEU A 452 5.40 -11.70 -5.73
CA LEU A 452 5.57 -12.12 -7.12
C LEU A 452 4.22 -12.12 -7.87
N LEU A 453 3.14 -12.58 -7.25
CA LEU A 453 1.81 -12.57 -7.86
C LEU A 453 1.32 -11.14 -8.13
N MET A 454 1.54 -10.23 -7.18
CA MET A 454 1.17 -8.82 -7.34
C MET A 454 1.92 -8.17 -8.50
N VAL A 455 3.24 -8.38 -8.61
CA VAL A 455 4.04 -7.84 -9.72
C VAL A 455 3.71 -8.50 -11.06
N CYS A 456 3.30 -9.78 -11.09
CA CYS A 456 2.79 -10.39 -12.32
C CYS A 456 1.51 -9.71 -12.82
N LEU A 457 0.55 -9.42 -11.93
CA LEU A 457 -0.68 -8.69 -12.28
C LEU A 457 -0.38 -7.27 -12.75
N GLU A 458 0.51 -6.56 -12.04
CA GLU A 458 0.94 -5.21 -12.41
C GLU A 458 1.70 -5.20 -13.75
N GLY A 459 2.52 -6.22 -13.99
CA GLY A 459 3.26 -6.41 -15.22
C GLY A 459 2.34 -6.50 -16.44
N LEU A 460 1.22 -7.23 -16.34
CA LEU A 460 0.23 -7.31 -17.43
C LEU A 460 -0.37 -5.92 -17.75
N GLY A 461 -0.72 -5.13 -16.74
CA GLY A 461 -1.24 -3.77 -16.94
C GLY A 461 -0.20 -2.82 -17.55
N LYS A 462 1.02 -2.81 -17.02
CA LYS A 462 2.14 -1.99 -17.52
C LYS A 462 2.54 -2.35 -18.96
N LEU A 463 2.57 -3.64 -19.30
CA LEU A 463 2.87 -4.10 -20.65
C LEU A 463 1.78 -3.65 -21.64
N ALA A 464 0.50 -3.76 -21.27
CA ALA A 464 -0.60 -3.25 -22.09
C ALA A 464 -0.52 -1.73 -22.29
N GLN A 465 -0.15 -0.98 -21.26
CA GLN A 465 0.04 0.47 -21.36
C GLN A 465 1.23 0.83 -22.27
N LYS A 466 2.34 0.10 -22.16
CA LYS A 466 3.55 0.32 -22.96
C LYS A 466 3.36 -0.07 -24.43
N PHE A 467 2.59 -1.14 -24.68
CA PHE A 467 2.34 -1.71 -26.01
C PHE A 467 0.84 -1.93 -26.21
N PRO A 468 0.08 -0.91 -26.67
CA PRO A 468 -1.37 -1.01 -26.83
C PRO A 468 -1.85 -2.19 -27.71
N ASN A 469 -1.04 -2.63 -28.68
CA ASN A 469 -1.37 -3.76 -29.56
C ASN A 469 -1.54 -5.10 -28.82
N ILE A 470 -0.87 -5.29 -27.68
CA ILE A 470 -1.00 -6.50 -26.85
C ILE A 470 -1.99 -6.32 -25.68
N ALA A 471 -2.68 -5.17 -25.62
CA ALA A 471 -3.64 -4.90 -24.55
C ALA A 471 -4.80 -5.90 -24.55
N GLY A 472 -5.22 -6.39 -25.73
CA GLY A 472 -6.21 -7.47 -25.86
C GLY A 472 -5.80 -8.76 -25.14
N THR A 473 -4.54 -9.20 -25.32
CA THR A 473 -3.98 -10.35 -24.61
C THR A 473 -4.03 -10.15 -23.09
N SER A 474 -3.60 -8.97 -22.62
CA SER A 474 -3.57 -8.64 -21.20
C SER A 474 -4.97 -8.57 -20.58
N ILE A 475 -5.94 -8.00 -21.31
CA ILE A 475 -7.36 -7.97 -20.91
C ILE A 475 -7.88 -9.40 -20.75
N SER A 476 -7.60 -10.31 -21.70
CA SER A 476 -8.01 -11.71 -21.59
C SER A 476 -7.42 -12.34 -20.33
N TYR A 477 -6.11 -12.26 -20.12
CA TYR A 477 -5.46 -12.87 -18.96
C TYR A 477 -5.95 -12.34 -17.60
N LEU A 478 -6.17 -11.02 -17.49
CA LEU A 478 -6.66 -10.41 -16.26
C LEU A 478 -8.14 -10.72 -16.01
N ARG A 479 -8.97 -10.73 -17.06
CA ARG A 479 -10.37 -11.18 -17.01
C ARG A 479 -10.44 -12.64 -16.59
N ASP A 480 -9.68 -13.51 -17.24
CA ASP A 480 -9.73 -14.96 -17.02
C ASP A 480 -9.27 -15.27 -15.59
N PHE A 481 -8.23 -14.62 -15.09
CA PHE A 481 -7.80 -14.74 -13.68
C PHE A 481 -8.94 -14.49 -12.66
N LEU A 482 -9.87 -13.60 -12.98
CA LEU A 482 -11.00 -13.20 -12.13
C LEU A 482 -12.28 -14.01 -12.37
N VAL A 483 -12.62 -14.27 -13.63
CA VAL A 483 -13.93 -14.77 -14.08
C VAL A 483 -13.88 -16.28 -14.39
N ASP A 484 -12.70 -16.80 -14.69
CA ASP A 484 -12.35 -18.23 -14.61
C ASP A 484 -11.36 -18.42 -13.45
N PRO A 485 -11.84 -18.30 -12.20
CA PRO A 485 -11.01 -17.90 -11.07
C PRO A 485 -9.80 -18.82 -10.92
N SER A 486 -8.60 -18.22 -10.96
CA SER A 486 -7.36 -18.99 -10.92
C SER A 486 -7.31 -19.94 -9.70
N PRO A 487 -6.56 -21.05 -9.78
CA PRO A 487 -6.41 -21.97 -8.65
C PRO A 487 -5.94 -21.29 -7.36
N ILE A 488 -5.17 -20.21 -7.49
CA ILE A 488 -4.70 -19.38 -6.37
C ILE A 488 -5.86 -18.60 -5.75
N LEU A 489 -6.65 -17.91 -6.57
CA LEU A 489 -7.76 -17.07 -6.14
C LEU A 489 -8.87 -17.90 -5.49
N THR A 490 -9.24 -19.02 -6.12
CA THR A 490 -10.22 -19.98 -5.59
C THR A 490 -9.79 -20.54 -4.24
N LYS A 491 -8.51 -20.93 -4.10
CA LYS A 491 -7.97 -21.48 -2.85
C LYS A 491 -7.96 -20.47 -1.71
N LEU A 492 -7.60 -19.21 -1.98
CA LEU A 492 -7.66 -18.14 -0.97
C LEU A 492 -9.11 -17.83 -0.56
N HIS A 493 -10.04 -17.86 -1.51
CA HIS A 493 -11.46 -17.64 -1.24
C HIS A 493 -12.05 -18.70 -0.32
N VAL A 494 -11.84 -19.99 -0.64
CA VAL A 494 -12.29 -21.12 0.19
C VAL A 494 -11.72 -21.01 1.62
N GLN A 495 -10.44 -20.63 1.73
CA GLN A 495 -9.81 -20.43 3.03
C GLN A 495 -10.41 -19.25 3.80
N SER A 496 -10.68 -18.14 3.12
CA SER A 496 -11.35 -16.98 3.70
C SER A 496 -12.71 -17.39 4.27
N GLN A 497 -13.53 -18.11 3.50
CA GLN A 497 -14.84 -18.58 3.95
C GLN A 497 -14.73 -19.51 5.17
N ALA A 498 -13.76 -20.44 5.17
CA ALA A 498 -13.52 -21.33 6.30
C ALA A 498 -13.10 -20.58 7.56
N GLN A 499 -12.31 -19.53 7.43
CA GLN A 499 -11.91 -18.67 8.54
C GLN A 499 -13.11 -17.89 9.11
N THR A 500 -13.93 -17.29 8.24
CA THR A 500 -15.13 -16.56 8.66
C THR A 500 -16.15 -17.45 9.38
N LYS A 501 -16.30 -18.72 8.97
CA LYS A 501 -17.18 -19.68 9.66
C LYS A 501 -16.68 -19.96 11.08
N LYS A 502 -15.38 -20.22 11.26
CA LYS A 502 -14.77 -20.43 12.58
C LYS A 502 -14.89 -19.21 13.50
N ASP A 503 -14.71 -18.01 12.94
CA ASP A 503 -14.82 -16.77 13.70
C ASP A 503 -16.27 -16.50 14.16
N LYS A 504 -17.27 -16.88 13.34
CA LYS A 504 -18.69 -16.80 13.71
C LYS A 504 -19.09 -17.84 14.77
N GLU A 505 -18.53 -19.04 14.72
CA GLU A 505 -18.77 -20.10 15.72
C GLU A 505 -18.11 -19.80 17.07
N ASN A 506 -16.94 -19.15 17.06
CA ASN A 506 -16.22 -18.75 18.28
C ASN A 506 -16.59 -17.35 18.80
N ALA A 507 -17.50 -16.64 18.14
CA ALA A 507 -17.96 -15.34 18.63
C ALA A 507 -18.82 -15.56 19.89
N PRO A 508 -18.45 -15.04 21.07
CA PRO A 508 -19.35 -15.08 22.21
C PRO A 508 -20.64 -14.34 21.82
N PHE A 509 -21.80 -14.93 22.13
CA PHE A 509 -23.13 -14.34 21.90
C PHE A 509 -23.14 -12.88 22.37
N ARG A 510 -23.04 -11.93 21.44
CA ARG A 510 -23.23 -10.52 21.73
C ARG A 510 -24.72 -10.25 21.78
N ILE A 511 -25.30 -10.40 22.97
CA ILE A 511 -26.54 -9.70 23.30
C ILE A 511 -26.17 -8.21 23.32
N VAL A 512 -26.55 -7.48 22.28
CA VAL A 512 -26.42 -6.02 22.26
C VAL A 512 -27.49 -5.47 23.20
N VAL A 513 -27.18 -5.44 24.50
CA VAL A 513 -27.86 -4.55 25.44
C VAL A 513 -27.20 -3.19 25.29
N GLN A 514 -27.98 -2.18 24.96
CA GLN A 514 -27.53 -0.79 24.91
C GLN A 514 -27.01 -0.38 26.30
N GLY A 515 -25.70 -0.19 26.44
CA GLY A 515 -25.13 0.37 27.67
C GLY A 515 -23.65 0.06 27.87
N SER A 516 -22.85 1.12 27.89
CA SER A 516 -21.51 1.27 28.50
C SER A 516 -20.33 0.45 27.95
N ASP A 517 -19.43 1.21 27.33
CA ASP A 517 -17.99 1.03 27.09
C ASP A 517 -17.24 -0.03 27.90
N PHE A 518 -16.66 -1.01 27.19
CA PHE A 518 -15.40 -1.67 27.60
C PHE A 518 -14.54 -1.97 26.37
N LYS A 519 -13.40 -1.29 26.24
CA LYS A 519 -12.31 -1.64 25.31
C LYS A 519 -11.21 -2.34 26.09
N ALA A 520 -11.04 -3.64 25.87
CA ALA A 520 -9.88 -4.37 26.34
C ALA A 520 -8.64 -3.94 25.52
N PHE A 521 -7.81 -3.10 26.12
CA PHE A 521 -6.39 -2.96 25.78
C PHE A 521 -5.66 -4.15 26.40
N ASP A 522 -5.15 -5.09 25.60
CA ASP A 522 -3.77 -5.58 25.68
C ASP A 522 -3.54 -6.68 24.64
N HIS A 523 -2.77 -6.40 23.59
CA HIS A 523 -2.12 -7.46 22.82
C HIS A 523 -0.78 -6.96 22.27
N SER A 524 0.26 -7.34 22.99
CA SER A 524 1.68 -7.34 22.61
C SER A 524 1.91 -7.43 21.09
N THR A 525 2.52 -6.37 20.56
CA THR A 525 2.89 -6.19 19.15
C THR A 525 4.07 -7.07 18.77
N LYS A 526 3.80 -8.31 18.32
CA LYS A 526 4.76 -9.03 17.46
C LYS A 526 4.88 -8.31 16.11
N PRO A 527 6.06 -8.26 15.46
CA PRO A 527 6.23 -7.66 14.13
C PRO A 527 5.47 -8.49 13.08
N LYS A 528 4.43 -7.89 12.50
CA LYS A 528 3.42 -8.52 11.62
C LYS A 528 3.84 -8.41 10.14
N GLY A 529 3.53 -9.44 9.34
CA GLY A 529 3.78 -9.44 7.88
C GLY A 529 2.78 -8.59 7.09
N LEU A 530 3.02 -8.41 5.79
CA LEU A 530 2.28 -7.49 4.90
C LEU A 530 0.80 -7.86 4.65
N THR A 531 0.39 -9.09 4.91
CA THR A 531 -0.99 -9.58 4.73
C THR A 531 -1.37 -10.43 5.94
N LYS A 532 -2.41 -10.04 6.69
CA LYS A 532 -2.75 -10.59 8.00
C LYS A 532 -3.66 -11.82 7.91
N SER A 533 -4.40 -11.99 6.81
CA SER A 533 -5.33 -13.11 6.60
C SER A 533 -5.43 -13.54 5.13
N ALA A 534 -5.98 -14.74 4.89
CA ALA A 534 -6.28 -15.22 3.55
C ALA A 534 -7.32 -14.34 2.83
N GLN A 535 -8.23 -13.72 3.59
CA GLN A 535 -9.19 -12.74 3.08
C GLN A 535 -8.49 -11.51 2.51
N GLU A 536 -7.56 -10.91 3.28
CA GLU A 536 -6.82 -9.73 2.81
C GLU A 536 -5.97 -10.04 1.58
N ALA A 537 -5.38 -11.24 1.50
CA ALA A 537 -4.63 -11.68 0.33
C ALA A 537 -5.53 -11.90 -0.90
N PHE A 538 -6.71 -12.50 -0.71
CA PHE A 538 -7.72 -12.67 -1.75
C PHE A 538 -8.17 -11.31 -2.31
N GLU A 539 -8.56 -10.39 -1.44
CA GLU A 539 -8.99 -9.04 -1.82
C GLU A 539 -7.87 -8.29 -2.52
N ALA A 540 -6.62 -8.35 -2.02
CA ALA A 540 -5.48 -7.69 -2.64
C ALA A 540 -5.20 -8.18 -4.08
N LEU A 541 -5.23 -9.50 -4.32
CA LEU A 541 -5.03 -10.04 -5.67
C LEU A 541 -6.18 -9.70 -6.61
N ARG A 542 -7.42 -9.81 -6.14
CA ARG A 542 -8.61 -9.46 -6.92
C ARG A 542 -8.55 -7.98 -7.33
N ASP A 543 -8.31 -7.10 -6.36
CA ASP A 543 -8.32 -5.67 -6.59
C ASP A 543 -7.15 -5.24 -7.49
N ALA A 544 -5.96 -5.82 -7.32
CA ALA A 544 -4.83 -5.59 -8.22
C ALA A 544 -5.09 -6.07 -9.66
N ALA A 545 -5.78 -7.20 -9.84
CA ALA A 545 -6.15 -7.68 -11.16
C ALA A 545 -7.16 -6.73 -11.83
N ILE A 546 -8.13 -6.21 -11.08
CA ILE A 546 -9.13 -5.27 -11.59
C ILE A 546 -8.51 -3.91 -11.94
N GLU A 547 -7.60 -3.41 -11.11
CA GLU A 547 -6.86 -2.17 -11.38
C GLU A 547 -6.06 -2.29 -12.68
N ASN A 548 -5.29 -3.37 -12.84
CA ASN A 548 -4.50 -3.59 -14.04
C ASN A 548 -5.36 -3.92 -15.27
N LEU A 549 -6.54 -4.51 -15.08
CA LEU A 549 -7.52 -4.68 -16.15
C LEU A 549 -8.00 -3.32 -16.64
N SER A 550 -8.24 -2.38 -15.73
CA SER A 550 -8.65 -1.01 -16.06
C SER A 550 -7.55 -0.26 -16.82
N ILE A 551 -6.27 -0.44 -16.43
CA ILE A 551 -5.12 0.10 -17.18
C ILE A 551 -5.08 -0.48 -18.60
N ALA A 552 -5.22 -1.80 -18.73
CA ALA A 552 -5.19 -2.48 -20.03
C ALA A 552 -6.38 -2.08 -20.93
N LEU A 553 -7.59 -1.94 -20.38
CA LEU A 553 -8.77 -1.44 -21.08
C LEU A 553 -8.57 -0.01 -21.57
N ARG A 554 -7.99 0.87 -20.74
CA ARG A 554 -7.67 2.25 -21.14
C ARG A 554 -6.68 2.28 -22.30
N ALA A 555 -5.65 1.43 -22.27
CA ALA A 555 -4.68 1.32 -23.36
C ALA A 555 -5.33 0.76 -24.64
N ALA A 556 -6.16 -0.28 -24.52
CA ALA A 556 -6.90 -0.86 -25.64
C ALA A 556 -7.93 0.11 -26.25
N HIS A 557 -8.52 0.99 -25.45
CA HIS A 557 -9.53 1.95 -25.92
C HIS A 557 -9.00 2.88 -27.02
N ALA A 558 -7.69 3.15 -27.04
CA ALA A 558 -7.05 3.92 -28.11
C ALA A 558 -7.11 3.22 -29.48
N LEU A 559 -7.24 1.89 -29.48
CA LEU A 559 -7.30 1.06 -30.69
C LEU A 559 -8.74 0.56 -30.98
N ASP A 560 -9.50 0.24 -29.94
CA ASP A 560 -10.87 -0.26 -30.03
C ASP A 560 -11.78 0.40 -28.98
N GLN A 561 -12.68 1.28 -29.44
CA GLN A 561 -13.65 1.97 -28.58
C GLN A 561 -14.70 1.03 -27.97
N TYR A 562 -14.86 -0.18 -28.51
CA TYR A 562 -15.83 -1.18 -28.05
C TYR A 562 -15.24 -2.20 -27.06
N CYS A 563 -14.00 -2.02 -26.61
CA CYS A 563 -13.34 -2.96 -25.70
C CYS A 563 -14.11 -3.18 -24.38
N VAL A 564 -14.70 -2.11 -23.81
CA VAL A 564 -15.51 -2.19 -22.58
C VAL A 564 -16.87 -2.87 -22.84
N PRO A 565 -17.67 -2.46 -23.84
CA PRO A 565 -18.86 -3.23 -24.25
C PRO A 565 -18.59 -4.71 -24.51
N ALA A 566 -17.49 -5.04 -25.17
CA ALA A 566 -17.08 -6.42 -25.45
C ALA A 566 -16.76 -7.20 -24.16
N LEU A 567 -16.10 -6.56 -23.19
CA LEU A 567 -15.90 -7.13 -21.85
C LEU A 567 -17.24 -7.42 -21.17
N VAL A 568 -18.16 -6.44 -21.12
CA VAL A 568 -19.48 -6.60 -20.51
C VAL A 568 -20.26 -7.76 -21.13
N ALA A 569 -20.23 -7.89 -22.47
CA ALA A 569 -20.86 -9.00 -23.18
C ALA A 569 -20.22 -10.36 -22.81
N ASN A 570 -18.88 -10.43 -22.78
CA ASN A 570 -18.15 -11.65 -22.40
C ASN A 570 -18.51 -12.11 -20.99
N VAL A 571 -18.50 -11.20 -20.01
CA VAL A 571 -18.74 -11.55 -18.60
C VAL A 571 -20.22 -11.88 -18.37
N SER A 572 -21.14 -11.27 -19.13
CA SER A 572 -22.56 -11.64 -19.12
C SER A 572 -22.77 -13.09 -19.57
N ASN A 573 -22.11 -13.50 -20.67
CA ASN A 573 -22.18 -14.87 -21.18
C ASN A 573 -21.56 -15.88 -20.20
N ARG A 574 -20.40 -15.54 -19.62
CA ARG A 574 -19.74 -16.42 -18.65
C ARG A 574 -20.56 -16.59 -17.39
N LEU A 575 -21.14 -15.49 -16.89
CA LEU A 575 -22.00 -15.52 -15.73
C LEU A 575 -23.23 -16.41 -15.95
N PHE A 576 -23.92 -16.26 -17.08
CA PHE A 576 -25.07 -17.10 -17.43
C PHE A 576 -24.71 -18.60 -17.46
N THR A 577 -23.50 -18.92 -17.94
CA THR A 577 -22.99 -20.30 -17.93
C THR A 577 -22.67 -20.76 -16.51
N ALA A 578 -22.07 -19.91 -15.68
CA ALA A 578 -21.72 -20.23 -14.30
C ALA A 578 -22.97 -20.43 -13.42
N GLU A 579 -24.04 -19.67 -13.64
CA GLU A 579 -25.30 -19.82 -12.89
C GLU A 579 -25.98 -21.18 -13.13
N LYS A 580 -25.70 -21.83 -14.26
CA LYS A 580 -26.12 -23.22 -14.51
C LYS A 580 -25.29 -24.26 -13.76
N GLN A 581 -24.12 -23.89 -13.24
CA GLN A 581 -23.17 -24.76 -12.53
C GLN A 581 -23.11 -24.33 -11.05
N GLU A 582 -23.92 -24.96 -10.19
CA GLU A 582 -24.17 -24.50 -8.80
C GLU A 582 -22.91 -24.28 -7.93
N SER A 583 -21.83 -25.04 -8.15
CA SER A 583 -20.65 -25.02 -7.27
C SER A 583 -19.72 -23.81 -7.45
N GLU A 584 -19.66 -23.19 -8.63
CA GLU A 584 -18.73 -22.09 -8.95
C GLU A 584 -19.42 -20.72 -9.09
N SER A 585 -20.75 -20.71 -9.22
CA SER A 585 -21.56 -19.53 -9.52
C SER A 585 -21.32 -18.33 -8.57
N SER A 586 -21.12 -18.58 -7.28
CA SER A 586 -21.03 -17.50 -6.27
C SER A 586 -19.75 -16.66 -6.39
N LEU A 587 -18.58 -17.29 -6.53
CA LEU A 587 -17.30 -16.58 -6.64
C LEU A 587 -17.18 -15.83 -7.96
N VAL A 588 -17.59 -16.46 -9.06
CA VAL A 588 -17.63 -15.84 -10.40
C VAL A 588 -18.51 -14.60 -10.38
N SER A 589 -19.72 -14.71 -9.81
CA SER A 589 -20.64 -13.58 -9.69
C SER A 589 -20.07 -12.44 -8.84
N LEU A 590 -19.48 -12.77 -7.68
CA LEU A 590 -18.80 -11.81 -6.80
C LEU A 590 -17.72 -11.03 -7.54
N ASN A 591 -16.82 -11.73 -8.24
CA ASN A 591 -15.72 -11.11 -8.95
C ASN A 591 -16.22 -10.23 -10.10
N ILE A 592 -17.22 -10.67 -10.86
CA ILE A 592 -17.80 -9.87 -11.97
C ILE A 592 -18.41 -8.56 -11.44
N ILE A 593 -19.21 -8.62 -10.36
CA ILE A 593 -19.87 -7.42 -9.82
C ILE A 593 -18.83 -6.40 -9.35
N VAL A 594 -17.84 -6.83 -8.56
CA VAL A 594 -16.78 -5.94 -8.04
C VAL A 594 -15.91 -5.40 -9.18
N MET A 595 -15.52 -6.27 -10.12
CA MET A 595 -14.72 -5.89 -11.29
C MET A 595 -15.42 -4.79 -12.12
N LEU A 596 -16.69 -4.98 -12.48
CA LEU A 596 -17.41 -3.98 -13.27
C LEU A 596 -17.61 -2.67 -12.51
N GLY A 597 -17.89 -2.72 -11.20
CA GLY A 597 -18.02 -1.51 -10.38
C GLY A 597 -16.74 -0.68 -10.34
N HIS A 598 -15.60 -1.34 -10.12
CA HIS A 598 -14.29 -0.68 -10.12
C HIS A 598 -13.89 -0.20 -11.52
N VAL A 599 -14.16 -0.96 -12.59
CA VAL A 599 -13.91 -0.52 -13.98
C VAL A 599 -14.73 0.73 -14.29
N ALA A 600 -15.98 0.82 -13.84
CA ALA A 600 -16.81 2.02 -14.03
C ALA A 600 -16.22 3.25 -13.32
N VAL A 601 -15.65 3.08 -12.13
CA VAL A 601 -14.96 4.16 -11.39
C VAL A 601 -13.64 4.55 -12.07
N ALA A 602 -12.83 3.56 -12.47
CA ALA A 602 -11.50 3.77 -13.04
C ALA A 602 -11.53 4.32 -14.47
N LEU A 603 -12.59 4.04 -15.23
CA LEU A 603 -12.78 4.49 -16.62
C LEU A 603 -13.98 5.42 -16.77
N LYS A 604 -14.32 6.19 -15.72
CA LYS A 604 -15.44 7.13 -15.74
C LYS A 604 -15.35 8.18 -16.86
N ASP A 605 -14.13 8.55 -17.25
CA ASP A 605 -13.86 9.53 -18.32
C ASP A 605 -13.87 8.89 -19.72
N THR A 606 -14.08 7.56 -19.81
CA THR A 606 -14.13 6.83 -21.08
C THR A 606 -15.59 6.68 -21.54
N PRO A 607 -15.98 7.24 -22.70
CA PRO A 607 -17.36 7.28 -23.16
C PRO A 607 -18.05 5.91 -23.15
N LYS A 608 -19.34 5.90 -22.79
CA LYS A 608 -20.23 4.72 -22.75
C LYS A 608 -19.85 3.65 -21.71
N THR A 609 -18.79 3.82 -20.92
CA THR A 609 -18.32 2.81 -19.95
C THR A 609 -19.31 2.64 -18.79
N THR A 610 -19.54 3.72 -18.05
CA THR A 610 -20.45 3.77 -16.88
C THR A 610 -21.88 3.38 -17.27
N ASN A 611 -22.38 3.84 -18.41
CA ASN A 611 -23.72 3.52 -18.89
C ASN A 611 -23.89 2.02 -19.21
N ASN A 612 -22.95 1.39 -19.94
CA ASN A 612 -23.04 -0.04 -20.24
C ASN A 612 -23.00 -0.89 -18.96
N ILE A 613 -22.16 -0.51 -18.01
CA ILE A 613 -22.04 -1.20 -16.72
C ILE A 613 -23.28 -0.98 -15.85
N LEU A 614 -23.86 0.23 -15.86
CA LEU A 614 -25.13 0.51 -15.19
C LEU A 614 -26.25 -0.38 -15.74
N GLN A 615 -26.37 -0.50 -17.06
CA GLN A 615 -27.39 -1.35 -17.67
C GLN A 615 -27.21 -2.83 -17.29
N PHE A 616 -25.97 -3.32 -17.19
CA PHE A 616 -25.69 -4.65 -16.66
C PHE A 616 -26.19 -4.81 -15.21
N PHE A 617 -25.90 -3.83 -14.33
CA PHE A 617 -26.37 -3.88 -12.95
C PHE A 617 -27.90 -3.81 -12.84
N ILE A 618 -28.57 -2.94 -13.60
CA ILE A 618 -30.03 -2.81 -13.60
C ILE A 618 -30.70 -4.11 -14.05
N GLN A 619 -30.20 -4.75 -15.11
CA GLN A 619 -30.77 -6.00 -15.62
C GLN A 619 -30.70 -7.14 -14.60
N ARG A 620 -29.71 -7.09 -13.70
CA ARG A 620 -29.40 -8.12 -12.72
C ARG A 620 -29.99 -7.86 -11.33
N PHE A 621 -30.15 -6.60 -10.97
CA PHE A 621 -30.70 -6.18 -9.70
C PHE A 621 -32.07 -6.83 -9.44
N CYS A 622 -32.28 -7.34 -8.21
CA CYS A 622 -33.46 -8.12 -7.79
C CYS A 622 -33.63 -9.51 -8.48
N LYS A 623 -32.75 -9.92 -9.40
CA LYS A 623 -32.74 -11.28 -9.98
C LYS A 623 -31.66 -12.19 -9.38
N VAL A 624 -30.88 -11.68 -8.42
CA VAL A 624 -29.75 -12.36 -7.78
C VAL A 624 -29.95 -12.50 -6.26
N PRO A 625 -29.18 -13.38 -5.59
CA PRO A 625 -29.20 -13.50 -4.13
C PRO A 625 -28.99 -12.16 -3.40
N SER A 626 -29.58 -12.03 -2.21
CA SER A 626 -29.58 -10.77 -1.44
C SER A 626 -28.19 -10.19 -1.23
N GLU A 627 -27.17 -11.01 -0.92
CA GLU A 627 -25.79 -10.55 -0.72
C GLU A 627 -25.19 -9.90 -1.98
N GLN A 628 -25.55 -10.39 -3.17
CA GLN A 628 -25.09 -9.82 -4.43
C GLN A 628 -25.80 -8.50 -4.75
N ASN A 629 -27.08 -8.34 -4.36
CA ASN A 629 -27.78 -7.06 -4.47
C ASN A 629 -27.12 -5.98 -3.60
N VAL A 630 -26.66 -6.32 -2.39
CA VAL A 630 -25.90 -5.38 -1.54
C VAL A 630 -24.63 -4.92 -2.25
N LEU A 631 -23.89 -5.84 -2.86
CA LEU A 631 -22.68 -5.51 -3.61
C LEU A 631 -22.96 -4.61 -4.81
N ILE A 632 -24.03 -4.88 -5.58
CA ILE A 632 -24.43 -4.01 -6.69
C ILE A 632 -24.72 -2.60 -6.19
N VAL A 633 -25.48 -2.45 -5.10
CA VAL A 633 -25.78 -1.15 -4.49
C VAL A 633 -24.51 -0.43 -4.05
N ASP A 634 -23.56 -1.14 -3.42
CA ASP A 634 -22.27 -0.58 -3.05
C ASP A 634 -21.47 -0.09 -4.26
N GLN A 635 -21.46 -0.85 -5.37
CA GLN A 635 -20.77 -0.46 -6.61
C GLN A 635 -21.39 0.78 -7.24
N LEU A 636 -22.72 0.83 -7.31
CA LEU A 636 -23.45 2.00 -7.82
C LEU A 636 -23.21 3.24 -6.95
N GLY A 637 -23.13 3.08 -5.63
CA GLY A 637 -22.78 4.16 -4.72
C GLY A 637 -21.34 4.67 -4.97
N CYS A 638 -20.40 3.78 -5.25
CA CYS A 638 -19.03 4.17 -5.62
C CYS A 638 -18.97 4.92 -6.94
N MET A 639 -19.78 4.54 -7.94
CA MET A 639 -19.90 5.29 -9.20
C MET A 639 -20.33 6.74 -8.96
N ILE A 640 -21.33 6.96 -8.10
CA ILE A 640 -21.77 8.32 -7.71
C ILE A 640 -20.64 9.08 -7.00
N ILE A 641 -19.97 8.47 -6.01
CA ILE A 641 -18.88 9.12 -5.27
C ILE A 641 -17.74 9.51 -6.20
N SER A 642 -17.50 8.73 -7.26
CA SER A 642 -16.49 9.02 -8.28
C SER A 642 -16.85 10.14 -9.25
N LYS A 643 -18.04 10.76 -9.13
CA LYS A 643 -18.60 11.76 -10.06
C LYS A 643 -18.85 11.18 -11.46
N CYS A 644 -19.71 10.16 -11.55
CA CYS A 644 -20.21 9.66 -12.84
C CYS A 644 -21.02 10.72 -13.61
N GLU A 645 -21.34 10.45 -14.88
CA GLU A 645 -22.08 11.37 -15.71
C GLU A 645 -23.49 11.67 -15.14
N PRO A 646 -24.03 12.89 -15.34
CA PRO A 646 -25.32 13.29 -14.76
C PRO A 646 -26.48 12.34 -15.08
N GLN A 647 -26.51 11.77 -16.30
CA GLN A 647 -27.56 10.82 -16.70
C GLN A 647 -27.49 9.52 -15.89
N VAL A 648 -26.28 9.02 -15.65
CA VAL A 648 -26.01 7.83 -14.83
C VAL A 648 -26.36 8.10 -13.37
N PHE A 649 -25.97 9.27 -12.85
CA PHE A 649 -26.33 9.71 -11.50
C PHE A 649 -27.86 9.73 -11.29
N GLU A 650 -28.61 10.33 -12.20
CA GLU A 650 -30.08 10.38 -12.13
C GLU A 650 -30.72 8.99 -12.15
N GLU A 651 -30.23 8.11 -13.02
CA GLU A 651 -30.77 6.74 -13.14
C GLU A 651 -30.49 5.90 -11.88
N ILE A 652 -29.30 6.02 -11.29
CA ILE A 652 -28.96 5.37 -10.01
C ILE A 652 -29.82 5.93 -8.87
N MET A 653 -29.94 7.26 -8.75
CA MET A 653 -30.76 7.88 -7.70
C MET A 653 -32.24 7.52 -7.83
N LYS A 654 -32.76 7.41 -9.06
CA LYS A 654 -34.12 6.92 -9.33
C LYS A 654 -34.28 5.46 -8.91
N MET A 655 -33.29 4.61 -9.17
CA MET A 655 -33.29 3.22 -8.75
C MET A 655 -33.30 3.11 -7.22
N PHE A 656 -32.42 3.83 -6.53
CA PHE A 656 -32.37 3.86 -5.06
C PHE A 656 -33.70 4.35 -4.47
N SER A 657 -34.27 5.42 -5.02
CA SER A 657 -35.56 5.95 -4.59
C SER A 657 -36.69 4.92 -4.74
N ARG A 658 -36.77 4.26 -5.90
CA ARG A 658 -37.76 3.22 -6.17
C ARG A 658 -37.66 2.08 -5.15
N VAL A 659 -36.44 1.61 -4.87
CA VAL A 659 -36.20 0.50 -3.93
C VAL A 659 -36.64 0.88 -2.52
N THR A 660 -36.22 2.06 -2.04
CA THR A 660 -36.56 2.52 -0.68
C THR A 660 -38.06 2.75 -0.52
N VAL A 661 -38.73 3.36 -1.51
CA VAL A 661 -40.19 3.56 -1.48
C VAL A 661 -40.95 2.23 -1.54
N GLN A 662 -40.53 1.30 -2.41
CA GLN A 662 -41.14 -0.03 -2.49
C GLN A 662 -40.97 -0.82 -1.19
N ALA A 663 -39.79 -0.75 -0.56
CA ALA A 663 -39.56 -1.37 0.74
C ALA A 663 -40.47 -0.77 1.84
N ALA A 664 -40.63 0.55 1.84
CA ALA A 664 -41.51 1.24 2.78
C ALA A 664 -42.99 0.88 2.60
N SER A 665 -43.46 0.77 1.35
CA SER A 665 -44.82 0.33 1.02
C SER A 665 -45.06 -1.12 1.47
N LEU A 666 -44.13 -2.03 1.16
CA LEU A 666 -44.23 -3.45 1.51
C LEU A 666 -44.11 -3.73 3.00
N ALA A 667 -43.59 -2.79 3.81
CA ALA A 667 -43.55 -2.93 5.27
C ALA A 667 -44.95 -3.15 5.89
N TYR A 668 -46.00 -2.67 5.21
CA TYR A 668 -47.40 -2.83 5.62
C TYR A 668 -48.09 -4.06 5.00
N SER A 669 -47.38 -4.86 4.19
CA SER A 669 -47.93 -6.09 3.60
C SER A 669 -48.19 -7.17 4.65
N THR A 670 -49.34 -7.84 4.55
CA THR A 670 -49.72 -8.97 5.42
C THR A 670 -48.86 -10.21 5.15
N ASN A 671 -48.19 -10.31 4.00
CA ASN A 671 -47.34 -11.44 3.63
C ASN A 671 -45.90 -11.28 4.19
N PRO A 672 -45.46 -12.15 5.13
CA PRO A 672 -44.11 -12.08 5.72
C PRO A 672 -42.96 -12.29 4.72
N GLU A 673 -43.17 -13.06 3.65
CA GLU A 673 -42.12 -13.33 2.64
C GLU A 673 -41.89 -12.11 1.75
N GLN A 674 -42.96 -11.42 1.35
CA GLN A 674 -42.88 -10.17 0.59
C GLN A 674 -42.24 -9.03 1.42
N ARG A 675 -42.49 -8.99 2.74
CA ARG A 675 -41.83 -8.04 3.66
C ARG A 675 -40.31 -8.19 3.70
N LYS A 676 -39.80 -9.42 3.59
CA LYS A 676 -38.35 -9.70 3.67
C LYS A 676 -37.61 -9.48 2.34
N SER A 677 -38.31 -9.52 1.21
CA SER A 677 -37.68 -9.50 -0.13
C SER A 677 -36.95 -8.18 -0.45
N TYR A 678 -37.43 -7.03 0.03
CA TYR A 678 -36.84 -5.71 -0.26
C TYR A 678 -36.11 -5.07 0.94
N HIS A 679 -36.32 -5.56 2.16
CA HIS A 679 -35.75 -4.94 3.37
C HIS A 679 -34.22 -4.95 3.36
N HIS A 680 -33.60 -6.10 3.06
CA HIS A 680 -32.13 -6.23 3.03
C HIS A 680 -31.47 -5.34 1.96
N VAL A 681 -32.17 -5.08 0.86
CA VAL A 681 -31.67 -4.22 -0.22
C VAL A 681 -31.87 -2.75 0.14
N SER A 682 -32.98 -2.40 0.81
CA SER A 682 -33.23 -1.05 1.32
C SER A 682 -32.18 -0.60 2.32
N ASP A 683 -31.80 -1.46 3.27
CA ASP A 683 -30.74 -1.15 4.24
C ASP A 683 -29.40 -0.87 3.55
N ALA A 684 -29.07 -1.64 2.51
CA ALA A 684 -27.88 -1.40 1.69
C ALA A 684 -27.95 -0.07 0.95
N VAL A 685 -29.12 0.31 0.42
CA VAL A 685 -29.33 1.61 -0.25
C VAL A 685 -29.15 2.76 0.74
N VAL A 686 -29.73 2.68 1.94
CA VAL A 686 -29.55 3.70 2.99
C VAL A 686 -28.07 3.83 3.37
N ASN A 687 -27.37 2.70 3.54
CA ASN A 687 -25.94 2.70 3.80
C ASN A 687 -25.12 3.34 2.66
N ALA A 688 -25.47 3.06 1.40
CA ALA A 688 -24.83 3.66 0.24
C ALA A 688 -25.09 5.17 0.18
N LEU A 689 -26.33 5.62 0.39
CA LEU A 689 -26.69 7.04 0.48
C LEU A 689 -25.91 7.76 1.59
N ALA A 690 -25.71 7.13 2.75
CA ALA A 690 -24.87 7.68 3.82
C ALA A 690 -23.41 7.89 3.39
N ASN A 691 -22.85 6.93 2.66
CA ASN A 691 -21.49 7.02 2.15
C ASN A 691 -21.37 8.07 1.03
N ILE A 692 -22.37 8.19 0.16
CA ILE A 692 -22.45 9.25 -0.84
C ILE A 692 -22.51 10.62 -0.14
N ALA A 693 -23.41 10.78 0.83
CA ALA A 693 -23.53 12.01 1.63
C ALA A 693 -22.23 12.40 2.35
N ALA A 694 -21.45 11.41 2.81
CA ALA A 694 -20.17 11.64 3.48
C ALA A 694 -19.03 12.04 2.52
N ASN A 695 -19.07 11.61 1.26
CA ASN A 695 -17.92 11.71 0.35
C ASN A 695 -18.16 12.54 -0.92
N ILE A 696 -19.41 12.86 -1.29
CA ILE A 696 -19.70 13.71 -2.45
C ILE A 696 -19.02 15.07 -2.28
N GLN A 697 -18.45 15.61 -3.36
CA GLN A 697 -17.68 16.86 -3.33
C GLN A 697 -18.35 17.90 -4.22
N GLY A 698 -18.20 19.17 -3.84
CA GLY A 698 -18.80 20.32 -4.51
C GLY A 698 -20.11 20.76 -3.85
N GLU A 699 -20.27 22.07 -3.66
CA GLU A 699 -21.44 22.63 -2.96
C GLU A 699 -22.73 22.44 -3.77
N LEU A 700 -22.67 22.58 -5.10
CA LEU A 700 -23.83 22.41 -5.98
C LEU A 700 -24.32 20.96 -5.97
N GLU A 701 -23.40 20.00 -6.03
CA GLU A 701 -23.66 18.57 -5.98
C GLU A 701 -24.21 18.15 -4.62
N MET A 702 -23.68 18.71 -3.52
CA MET A 702 -24.22 18.51 -2.18
C MET A 702 -25.65 19.07 -2.05
N LEU A 703 -25.93 20.25 -2.59
CA LEU A 703 -27.27 20.85 -2.58
C LEU A 703 -28.27 20.07 -3.44
N ASP A 704 -27.84 19.55 -4.59
CA ASP A 704 -28.68 18.71 -5.44
C ASP A 704 -29.01 17.38 -4.75
N LEU A 705 -28.00 16.72 -4.15
CA LEU A 705 -28.20 15.51 -3.35
C LEU A 705 -29.15 15.77 -2.16
N LEU A 706 -29.02 16.91 -1.47
CA LEU A 706 -29.93 17.28 -0.39
C LEU A 706 -31.38 17.38 -0.89
N GLY A 707 -31.59 18.03 -2.04
CA GLY A 707 -32.90 18.10 -2.67
C GLY A 707 -33.49 16.72 -2.94
N LYS A 708 -32.71 15.80 -3.52
CA LYS A 708 -33.15 14.42 -3.79
C LYS A 708 -33.42 13.61 -2.52
N LEU A 709 -32.61 13.75 -1.47
CA LEU A 709 -32.80 13.06 -0.20
C LEU A 709 -34.08 13.53 0.51
N LEU A 710 -34.35 14.83 0.52
CA LEU A 710 -35.59 15.38 1.09
C LEU A 710 -36.81 14.95 0.26
N GLU A 711 -36.70 14.94 -1.06
CA GLU A 711 -37.76 14.44 -1.93
C GLU A 711 -38.05 12.96 -1.68
N LEU A 712 -37.02 12.13 -1.56
CA LEU A 712 -37.17 10.72 -1.21
C LEU A 712 -37.84 10.54 0.16
N PHE A 713 -37.43 11.32 1.16
CA PHE A 713 -38.04 11.31 2.49
C PHE A 713 -39.54 11.61 2.44
N VAL A 714 -39.92 12.68 1.73
CA VAL A 714 -41.34 13.07 1.54
C VAL A 714 -42.11 11.99 0.78
N GLN A 715 -41.52 11.39 -0.26
CA GLN A 715 -42.15 10.29 -1.00
C GLN A 715 -42.43 9.07 -0.12
N ILE A 716 -41.51 8.71 0.77
CA ILE A 716 -41.71 7.62 1.73
C ILE A 716 -42.86 7.95 2.69
N GLY A 717 -42.95 9.21 3.16
CA GLY A 717 -44.03 9.68 4.02
C GLY A 717 -45.40 9.58 3.35
N LEU A 718 -45.51 10.07 2.12
CA LEU A 718 -46.74 9.99 1.32
C LEU A 718 -47.15 8.54 1.03
N GLU A 719 -46.19 7.65 0.77
CA GLU A 719 -46.50 6.24 0.51
C GLU A 719 -46.92 5.50 1.78
N ALA A 720 -46.36 5.87 2.94
CA ALA A 720 -46.81 5.37 4.23
C ALA A 720 -48.25 5.80 4.52
N GLU A 721 -48.61 7.07 4.24
CA GLU A 721 -50.00 7.54 4.35
C GLU A 721 -50.94 6.71 3.46
N ARG A 722 -50.63 6.58 2.17
CA ARG A 722 -51.44 5.81 1.20
C ARG A 722 -51.61 4.33 1.58
N SER A 723 -50.57 3.72 2.14
CA SER A 723 -50.59 2.31 2.53
C SER A 723 -51.32 2.07 3.85
N SER A 724 -51.50 3.12 4.66
CA SER A 724 -52.07 3.05 6.01
C SER A 724 -53.60 3.04 6.08
N ASP A 725 -54.29 3.25 4.95
CA ASP A 725 -55.76 3.23 4.85
C ASP A 725 -56.36 1.83 5.16
N ASN A 726 -55.55 0.77 5.17
CA ASN A 726 -56.00 -0.63 5.34
C ASN A 726 -55.55 -1.34 6.64
N THR A 727 -54.95 -0.65 7.64
CA THR A 727 -54.36 -1.31 8.84
C THR A 727 -54.74 -0.60 10.16
N SER A 728 -54.47 -1.17 11.34
CA SER A 728 -54.84 -0.64 12.67
C SER A 728 -53.76 0.26 13.31
N GLY A 729 -54.19 1.29 14.07
CA GLY A 729 -53.42 2.49 14.44
C GLY A 729 -52.08 2.34 15.20
N ALA A 730 -51.90 1.31 16.04
CA ALA A 730 -50.69 1.18 16.85
C ALA A 730 -49.47 0.64 16.07
N GLN A 731 -49.70 -0.23 15.07
CA GLN A 731 -48.64 -0.66 14.15
C GLN A 731 -48.31 0.41 13.09
N LYS A 732 -49.21 1.41 12.88
CA LYS A 732 -49.00 2.53 11.94
C LYS A 732 -47.86 3.45 12.36
N ALA A 733 -47.83 3.88 13.62
CA ALA A 733 -46.87 4.87 14.09
C ALA A 733 -45.43 4.32 14.20
N SER A 734 -45.28 3.05 14.59
CA SER A 734 -43.96 2.42 14.76
C SER A 734 -43.26 2.14 13.42
N SER A 735 -43.98 1.64 12.42
CA SER A 735 -43.42 1.31 11.09
C SER A 735 -43.12 2.54 10.24
N SER A 736 -43.95 3.59 10.32
CA SER A 736 -43.73 4.85 9.61
C SER A 736 -42.54 5.63 10.19
N ALA A 737 -42.44 5.73 11.52
CA ALA A 737 -41.31 6.33 12.21
C ALA A 737 -40.00 5.56 11.95
N GLY A 738 -40.06 4.23 11.87
CA GLY A 738 -38.93 3.37 11.49
C GLY A 738 -38.42 3.67 10.08
N ASN A 739 -39.29 3.64 9.07
CA ASN A 739 -38.89 3.81 7.66
C ASN A 739 -38.40 5.23 7.34
N LEU A 740 -39.07 6.26 7.85
CA LEU A 740 -38.63 7.66 7.70
C LEU A 740 -37.35 7.93 8.48
N GLY A 741 -37.26 7.39 9.71
CA GLY A 741 -36.12 7.58 10.61
C GLY A 741 -34.78 7.14 10.02
N MET A 742 -34.76 6.18 9.11
CA MET A 742 -33.53 5.67 8.48
C MET A 742 -32.80 6.71 7.61
N LEU A 743 -33.51 7.68 7.02
CA LEU A 743 -32.90 8.72 6.17
C LEU A 743 -32.43 9.95 6.93
N ILE A 744 -32.92 10.19 8.15
CA ILE A 744 -32.53 11.37 8.96
C ILE A 744 -31.01 11.40 9.22
N PRO A 745 -30.35 10.29 9.62
CA PRO A 745 -28.90 10.28 9.81
C PRO A 745 -28.14 10.57 8.50
N VAL A 746 -28.66 10.13 7.35
CA VAL A 746 -28.05 10.38 6.03
C VAL A 746 -28.08 11.87 5.70
N ILE A 747 -29.26 12.49 5.85
CA ILE A 747 -29.45 13.93 5.64
C ILE A 747 -28.55 14.72 6.60
N ALA A 748 -28.48 14.32 7.86
CA ALA A 748 -27.63 14.97 8.86
C ALA A 748 -26.13 14.91 8.50
N VAL A 749 -25.64 13.79 7.96
CA VAL A 749 -24.26 13.65 7.47
C VAL A 749 -23.96 14.66 6.37
N LEU A 750 -24.89 14.86 5.42
CA LEU A 750 -24.72 15.82 4.32
C LEU A 750 -24.80 17.28 4.80
N VAL A 751 -25.83 17.62 5.58
CA VAL A 751 -26.09 18.99 6.04
C VAL A 751 -24.95 19.51 6.92
N ARG A 752 -24.31 18.66 7.74
CA ARG A 752 -23.13 19.04 8.54
C ARG A 752 -21.93 19.47 7.69
N ARG A 753 -21.88 19.10 6.41
CA ARG A 753 -20.81 19.46 5.47
C ARG A 753 -21.13 20.69 4.64
N LEU A 754 -22.39 21.13 4.61
CA LEU A 754 -22.85 22.30 3.87
C LEU A 754 -22.71 23.57 4.73
N PRO A 755 -22.36 24.72 4.13
CA PRO A 755 -22.49 26.00 4.82
C PRO A 755 -23.98 26.32 5.09
N PRO A 756 -24.27 27.24 6.04
CA PRO A 756 -25.64 27.65 6.31
C PRO A 756 -26.36 28.17 5.05
N ILE A 757 -27.45 27.50 4.67
CA ILE A 757 -28.24 27.85 3.48
C ILE A 757 -29.14 29.04 3.80
N LYS A 758 -28.78 30.24 3.31
CA LYS A 758 -29.54 31.48 3.58
C LYS A 758 -30.68 31.74 2.59
N ASN A 759 -30.46 31.44 1.30
CA ASN A 759 -31.40 31.72 0.20
C ASN A 759 -31.71 30.44 -0.58
N PRO A 760 -32.50 29.50 0.00
CA PRO A 760 -32.80 28.24 -0.68
C PRO A 760 -33.67 28.48 -1.92
N LYS A 761 -33.45 27.69 -2.98
CA LYS A 761 -34.37 27.63 -4.13
C LYS A 761 -35.78 27.25 -3.64
N GLN A 762 -36.83 27.76 -4.28
CA GLN A 762 -38.22 27.56 -3.87
C GLN A 762 -38.60 26.08 -3.66
N ARG A 763 -38.12 25.18 -4.54
CA ARG A 763 -38.32 23.73 -4.40
C ARG A 763 -37.70 23.16 -3.12
N LEU A 764 -36.46 23.56 -2.81
CA LEU A 764 -35.74 23.09 -1.62
C LEU A 764 -36.43 23.57 -0.34
N HIS A 765 -36.89 24.83 -0.32
CA HIS A 765 -37.65 25.38 0.81
C HIS A 765 -38.95 24.60 1.05
N LYS A 766 -39.70 24.27 -0.02
CA LYS A 766 -40.90 23.44 0.07
C LYS A 766 -40.59 22.04 0.63
N LEU A 767 -39.61 21.35 0.04
CA LEU A 767 -39.21 20.00 0.49
C LEU A 767 -38.76 19.98 1.95
N PHE A 768 -38.05 21.02 2.40
CA PHE A 768 -37.66 21.14 3.80
C PHE A 768 -38.87 21.34 4.74
N LYS A 769 -39.85 22.16 4.33
CA LYS A 769 -41.10 22.32 5.09
C LYS A 769 -41.85 20.99 5.22
N ASP A 770 -41.95 20.24 4.13
CA ASP A 770 -42.63 18.94 4.11
C ASP A 770 -41.86 17.90 4.95
N PHE A 771 -40.53 17.87 4.85
CA PHE A 771 -39.66 17.07 5.72
C PHE A 771 -39.89 17.39 7.20
N TRP A 772 -39.92 18.68 7.57
CA TRP A 772 -40.15 19.11 8.94
C TRP A 772 -41.52 18.66 9.47
N LEU A 773 -42.55 18.75 8.64
CA LEU A 773 -43.91 18.32 8.98
C LEU A 773 -43.98 16.81 9.27
N TYR A 774 -43.21 15.99 8.56
CA TYR A 774 -43.16 14.54 8.79
C TYR A 774 -42.28 14.16 9.99
N CYS A 775 -41.39 15.04 10.44
CA CYS A 775 -40.53 14.81 11.61
C CYS A 775 -41.19 15.19 12.94
N VAL A 776 -42.09 16.18 12.93
CA VAL A 776 -42.78 16.74 14.11
C VAL A 776 -44.19 16.15 14.18
#